data_AF-A0A9X7NL88-F1
#
_entry.id   AF-A0A9X7NL88-F1
#
_cell.length_a   1.000
_cell.length_b   1.000
_cell.length_c   1.000
_cell.angle_alpha   90.00
_cell.angle_beta   90.00
_cell.angle_gamma   90.00
#
_symmetry.space_group_name_H-M   'P 1'
#
loop_
_entity.id
_entity.type
_entity.pdbx_description
1 polymer ?
#
loop_
_entity_poly.entity_id
_entity_poly.type
_entity_poly.pdbx_seq_one_letter_code
_entity_poly.pdbx_strand_id
1 'polypeptide(L)'
;MELFFLLLLVVLMAIALGSGFPVAFALPGSAILTIGIAAGSGYLFAGDPGAYFSHGGPSQWLSAGVTNFRGIYWEAERDTLIAIPLFVFMGIMLQRSKIAEDLLVTMARLFGPVPGGLGISVVFVGALLAATTGIVGATVVAMGLISLPAMLRNKYSVPLATGTIAASGTLGQIIPPSIVLIILADQLASAVDQAGSLRQTLYKASTGELSMPSDYSVVSTSAGEMFLGAFLPGLVLVGLYMLFILGFALLNPKSAPAVHEEGTFTRAFAGKVVLTLVPPLALIFLVLGSIIAGVATVNQAGAIGAVGAMVMAGYRLRDGKRGAYSPAILAILALLGLAVVVSFFGSVNIKLIQTSDDVLALVLAIIAVSLLLIAVLWSGWRTLKFEDTMRGVMVETAKTTALVFIILLGAAMLTSAFRAFGGEELVKNFLQGLPGGFWAQFLIVMLVIFILGFFLDFIEIAVVVVPIVAPILLADPEANVTAVWLGVMIGLNIQTSFLTPPFGFALFYLRGVAPAVVKTLDMYKGVVAFICLQLLALGIVGLYPQLVNYLPNRSSLLSETAPPPKNPRLQYCMETLIYEDFQQNGDKILSAIQSVESIDMSYLPEDLRDDVMDGLEKAKEAMPQMEAIHQAEAEVAAAAGAYKPVHTQVRAIERDARRLDDRIADLQVIVDRSGETGIYTAAQGERAQARIDELKARHEALMAQVPSDWQDTYTTFAKIQKAEDVARMTYRRTVDQAYEPIAELKAILNGADLVASFKPELEALKAEVPTLEPEAAEEAISAMRSRVGDAEGTSDIRDGLNEARKIMRSRQPNAEEAVAEIDKSIAALDADLAWRRKGAEEILPQLETFDDTVAANIGVRAQNRLPTDMALDVAGCLSGHRDISLSF
;
A
#
# COMPACT_ATOMS: atom_id res chain seq x y z
N MET A 1 -19.97 33.73 10.23
CA MET A 1 -20.07 34.10 8.80
C MET A 1 -19.36 33.08 7.92
N GLU A 2 -18.25 32.48 8.35
CA GLU A 2 -17.59 31.37 7.64
C GLU A 2 -18.56 30.23 7.25
N LEU A 3 -19.38 29.76 8.21
CA LEU A 3 -20.40 28.72 7.94
C LEU A 3 -21.41 29.11 6.84
N PHE A 4 -21.70 30.41 6.67
CA PHE A 4 -22.56 30.86 5.58
C PHE A 4 -21.87 30.71 4.23
N PHE A 5 -20.59 31.06 4.13
CA PHE A 5 -19.82 30.86 2.89
C PHE A 5 -19.52 29.39 2.62
N LEU A 6 -19.31 28.58 3.67
CA LEU A 6 -19.24 27.13 3.54
C LEU A 6 -20.55 26.54 3.00
N LEU A 7 -21.70 26.98 3.54
CA LEU A 7 -23.02 26.60 3.02
C LEU A 7 -23.21 27.07 1.57
N LEU A 8 -22.81 28.31 1.27
CA LEU A 8 -22.88 28.87 -0.08
C LEU A 8 -22.06 28.03 -1.07
N LEU A 9 -20.85 27.61 -0.69
CA LEU A 9 -20.01 26.72 -1.48
C LEU A 9 -20.74 25.42 -1.81
N VAL A 10 -21.28 24.74 -0.80
CA VAL A 10 -22.01 23.48 -0.97
C VAL A 10 -23.27 23.67 -1.83
N VAL A 11 -24.01 24.75 -1.62
CA VAL A 11 -25.23 25.06 -2.38
C VAL A 11 -24.89 25.39 -3.84
N LEU A 12 -23.88 26.21 -4.10
CA LEU A 12 -23.44 26.53 -5.47
C LEU A 12 -22.97 25.28 -6.20
N MET A 13 -22.19 24.43 -5.50
CA MET A 13 -21.76 23.15 -6.04
C MET A 13 -22.96 22.24 -6.34
N ALA A 14 -23.88 22.07 -5.39
CA ALA A 14 -25.06 21.22 -5.55
C ALA A 14 -25.99 21.72 -6.69
N ILE A 15 -26.19 23.02 -6.83
CA ILE A 15 -26.97 23.61 -7.92
C ILE A 15 -26.26 23.41 -9.26
N ALA A 16 -24.96 23.67 -9.34
CA ALA A 16 -24.20 23.48 -10.57
C ALA A 16 -24.27 22.02 -11.03
N LEU A 17 -24.03 21.08 -10.12
CA LEU A 17 -24.12 19.64 -10.39
C LEU A 17 -25.55 19.19 -10.73
N GLY A 18 -26.55 19.66 -9.97
CA GLY A 18 -27.96 19.34 -10.20
C GLY A 18 -28.51 19.89 -11.52
N SER A 19 -27.92 20.97 -12.04
CA SER A 19 -28.26 21.52 -13.36
C SER A 19 -27.69 20.71 -14.54
N GLY A 20 -26.84 19.71 -14.26
CA GLY A 20 -26.12 18.94 -15.27
C GLY A 20 -24.90 19.67 -15.83
N PHE A 21 -24.43 20.73 -15.17
CA PHE A 21 -23.20 21.42 -15.55
C PHE A 21 -21.99 20.49 -15.36
N PRO A 22 -21.00 20.49 -16.28
CA PRO A 22 -19.88 19.58 -16.17
C PRO A 22 -19.11 19.75 -14.85
N VAL A 23 -18.91 18.65 -14.14
CA VAL A 23 -18.26 18.60 -12.82
C VAL A 23 -16.91 19.31 -12.81
N ALA A 24 -16.12 19.05 -13.86
CA ALA A 24 -14.84 19.67 -14.16
C ALA A 24 -14.81 21.19 -13.93
N PHE A 25 -15.92 21.89 -14.21
CA PHE A 25 -16.05 23.33 -14.02
C PHE A 25 -16.89 23.69 -12.79
N ALA A 26 -17.82 22.83 -12.37
CA ALA A 26 -18.66 23.06 -11.19
C ALA A 26 -17.83 23.11 -9.89
N LEU A 27 -16.88 22.19 -9.70
CA LEU A 27 -16.06 22.13 -8.48
C LEU A 27 -15.14 23.37 -8.32
N PRO A 28 -14.25 23.71 -9.28
CA PRO A 28 -13.40 24.88 -9.11
C PRO A 28 -14.20 26.19 -9.23
N GLY A 29 -15.25 26.21 -10.06
CA GLY A 29 -16.09 27.39 -10.24
C GLY A 29 -16.81 27.78 -8.96
N SER A 30 -17.45 26.83 -8.28
CA SER A 30 -18.12 27.07 -6.99
C SER A 30 -17.11 27.52 -5.91
N ALA A 31 -15.93 26.92 -5.86
CA ALA A 31 -14.84 27.29 -4.95
C ALA A 31 -14.35 28.74 -5.18
N ILE A 32 -13.97 29.08 -6.41
CA ILE A 32 -13.47 30.41 -6.78
C ILE A 32 -14.54 31.47 -6.56
N LEU A 33 -15.79 31.20 -6.96
CA LEU A 33 -16.90 32.13 -6.75
C LEU A 33 -17.13 32.38 -5.26
N THR A 34 -17.13 31.34 -4.44
CA THR A 34 -17.37 31.50 -3.00
C THR A 34 -16.24 32.27 -2.34
N ILE A 35 -14.97 31.95 -2.64
CA ILE A 35 -13.81 32.71 -2.13
C ILE A 35 -13.89 34.18 -2.57
N GLY A 36 -14.23 34.43 -3.84
CA GLY A 36 -14.38 35.79 -4.38
C GLY A 36 -15.50 36.59 -3.72
N ILE A 37 -16.68 35.96 -3.52
CA ILE A 37 -17.82 36.59 -2.85
C ILE A 37 -17.49 36.85 -1.38
N ALA A 38 -16.83 35.90 -0.70
CA ALA A 38 -16.39 36.07 0.69
C ALA A 38 -15.40 37.24 0.83
N ALA A 39 -14.41 37.32 -0.05
CA ALA A 39 -13.43 38.41 -0.07
C ALA A 39 -14.08 39.77 -0.35
N GLY A 40 -14.97 39.84 -1.36
CA GLY A 40 -15.69 41.06 -1.70
C GLY A 40 -16.63 41.52 -0.57
N SER A 41 -17.31 40.57 0.07
CA SER A 41 -18.17 40.84 1.22
C SER A 41 -17.34 41.28 2.43
N GLY A 42 -16.19 40.66 2.69
CA GLY A 42 -15.29 41.04 3.78
C GLY A 42 -14.78 42.47 3.60
N TYR A 43 -14.36 42.82 2.39
CA TYR A 43 -13.97 44.18 2.05
C TYR A 43 -15.10 45.20 2.25
N LEU A 44 -16.31 44.88 1.76
CA LEU A 44 -17.45 45.82 1.79
C LEU A 44 -18.04 46.01 3.19
N PHE A 45 -18.19 44.93 3.96
CA PHE A 45 -18.93 44.93 5.23
C PHE A 45 -18.02 44.96 6.47
N ALA A 46 -16.78 44.47 6.36
CA ALA A 46 -15.84 44.38 7.48
C ALA A 46 -14.55 45.18 7.27
N GLY A 47 -14.34 45.78 6.10
CA GLY A 47 -13.13 46.55 5.77
C GLY A 47 -11.88 45.69 5.53
N ASP A 48 -11.98 44.36 5.64
CA ASP A 48 -10.89 43.41 5.46
C ASP A 48 -11.34 42.24 4.56
N PRO A 49 -10.72 42.01 3.39
CA PRO A 49 -10.98 40.86 2.54
C PRO A 49 -10.79 39.50 3.23
N GLY A 50 -10.01 39.43 4.31
CA GLY A 50 -9.77 38.23 5.11
C GLY A 50 -10.87 37.92 6.14
N ALA A 51 -11.79 38.85 6.41
CA ALA A 51 -12.66 38.81 7.59
C ALA A 51 -13.60 37.60 7.70
N TYR A 52 -13.87 36.90 6.59
CA TYR A 52 -14.81 35.77 6.54
C TYR A 52 -14.14 34.42 6.25
N PHE A 53 -12.82 34.36 6.39
CA PHE A 53 -12.03 33.15 6.31
C PHE A 53 -11.66 32.67 7.72
N SER A 54 -11.64 31.36 7.94
CA SER A 54 -11.27 30.76 9.24
C SER A 54 -9.80 31.04 9.58
N HIS A 55 -8.93 30.95 8.58
CA HIS A 55 -7.50 31.19 8.68
C HIS A 55 -7.02 31.86 7.39
N GLY A 56 -5.99 32.69 7.45
CA GLY A 56 -5.38 33.28 6.26
C GLY A 56 -6.31 34.22 5.46
N GLY A 57 -5.93 34.50 4.21
CA GLY A 57 -6.68 35.40 3.32
C GLY A 57 -7.03 34.79 1.96
N PRO A 58 -7.88 35.47 1.16
CA PRO A 58 -8.36 34.94 -0.12
C PRO A 58 -7.24 34.63 -1.12
N SER A 59 -6.19 35.46 -1.17
CA SER A 59 -5.03 35.23 -2.05
C SER A 59 -4.24 33.99 -1.65
N GLN A 60 -4.11 33.70 -0.36
CA GLN A 60 -3.42 32.53 0.16
C GLN A 60 -4.18 31.25 -0.20
N TRP A 61 -5.51 31.23 -0.06
CA TRP A 61 -6.31 30.05 -0.40
C TRP A 61 -6.46 29.83 -1.91
N LEU A 62 -6.57 30.89 -2.71
CA LEU A 62 -6.49 30.77 -4.16
C LEU A 62 -5.10 30.26 -4.58
N SER A 63 -4.03 30.82 -4.01
CA SER A 63 -2.67 30.35 -4.28
C SER A 63 -2.46 28.92 -3.80
N ALA A 64 -2.98 28.52 -2.64
CA ALA A 64 -2.89 27.15 -2.13
C ALA A 64 -3.64 26.17 -3.05
N GLY A 65 -4.83 26.55 -3.53
CA GLY A 65 -5.57 25.78 -4.53
C GLY A 65 -4.79 25.63 -5.84
N VAL A 66 -4.15 26.71 -6.31
CA VAL A 66 -3.30 26.71 -7.52
C VAL A 66 -2.01 25.92 -7.30
N THR A 67 -1.38 26.00 -6.13
CA THR A 67 -0.16 25.26 -5.80
C THR A 67 -0.44 23.78 -5.67
N ASN A 68 -1.53 23.38 -4.99
CA ASN A 68 -1.99 21.99 -4.94
C ASN A 68 -2.32 21.48 -6.34
N PHE A 69 -2.98 22.31 -7.15
CA PHE A 69 -3.22 22.01 -8.55
C PHE A 69 -1.91 21.79 -9.34
N ARG A 70 -0.93 22.68 -9.16
CA ARG A 70 0.38 22.55 -9.80
C ARG A 70 1.12 21.31 -9.32
N GLY A 71 1.05 20.96 -8.04
CA GLY A 71 1.64 19.73 -7.49
C GLY A 71 1.17 18.50 -8.26
N ILE A 72 -0.15 18.38 -8.49
CA ILE A 72 -0.74 17.25 -9.23
C ILE A 72 -0.18 17.09 -10.66
N TYR A 73 0.23 18.17 -11.34
CA TYR A 73 0.70 18.15 -12.74
C TYR A 73 2.22 18.28 -12.92
N TRP A 74 2.88 19.02 -12.03
CA TRP A 74 4.30 19.37 -12.14
C TRP A 74 5.20 18.37 -11.41
N GLU A 75 4.67 17.68 -10.39
CA GLU A 75 5.32 16.48 -9.84
C GLU A 75 5.09 15.32 -10.81
N ALA A 76 5.95 15.24 -11.83
CA ALA A 76 6.08 14.07 -12.70
C ALA A 76 6.39 12.77 -11.92
N GLU A 77 6.60 12.86 -10.61
CA GLU A 77 6.86 11.77 -9.65
C GLU A 77 5.59 11.12 -9.09
N ARG A 78 4.37 11.62 -9.34
CA ARG A 78 3.15 10.84 -9.04
C ARG A 78 2.97 9.72 -10.06
N ASP A 79 3.85 8.74 -9.98
CA ASP A 79 3.92 7.55 -10.84
C ASP A 79 2.59 6.81 -10.94
N THR A 80 1.75 6.90 -9.91
CA THR A 80 0.44 6.24 -9.85
C THR A 80 -0.57 6.81 -10.84
N LEU A 81 -0.60 8.13 -11.08
CA LEU A 81 -1.58 8.76 -11.97
C LEU A 81 -1.26 8.53 -13.46
N ILE A 82 0.02 8.32 -13.80
CA ILE A 82 0.44 7.94 -15.17
C ILE A 82 -0.16 6.59 -15.57
N ALA A 83 -0.42 5.71 -14.60
CA ALA A 83 -1.03 4.41 -14.86
C ALA A 83 -2.48 4.54 -15.39
N ILE A 84 -3.22 5.59 -15.02
CA ILE A 84 -4.63 5.78 -15.42
C ILE A 84 -4.79 5.78 -16.95
N PRO A 85 -4.11 6.64 -17.73
CA PRO A 85 -4.23 6.61 -19.19
C PRO A 85 -3.82 5.27 -19.81
N LEU A 86 -2.83 4.56 -19.25
CA LEU A 86 -2.37 3.27 -19.77
C LEU A 86 -3.41 2.16 -19.55
N PHE A 87 -4.05 2.12 -18.37
CA PHE A 87 -5.14 1.19 -18.09
C PHE A 87 -6.41 1.52 -18.87
N VAL A 88 -6.75 2.81 -18.99
CA VAL A 88 -7.86 3.27 -19.84
C VAL A 88 -7.62 2.84 -21.29
N PHE A 89 -6.40 3.01 -21.81
CA PHE A 89 -6.03 2.57 -23.15
C PHE A 89 -6.21 1.07 -23.34
N MET A 90 -5.67 0.28 -22.41
CA MET A 90 -5.78 -1.19 -22.43
C MET A 90 -7.25 -1.63 -22.50
N GLY A 91 -8.09 -1.09 -21.64
CA GLY A 91 -9.51 -1.40 -21.58
C GLY A 91 -10.26 -1.06 -22.87
N ILE A 92 -10.10 0.18 -23.35
CA ILE A 92 -10.77 0.63 -24.57
C ILE A 92 -10.27 -0.17 -25.79
N MET A 93 -8.99 -0.53 -25.84
CA MET A 93 -8.43 -1.38 -26.89
C MET A 93 -9.07 -2.78 -26.90
N LEU A 94 -9.23 -3.42 -25.74
CA LEU A 94 -9.89 -4.74 -25.63
C LEU A 94 -11.37 -4.67 -26.00
N GLN A 95 -12.06 -3.58 -25.64
CA GLN A 95 -13.46 -3.37 -25.97
C GLN A 95 -13.64 -3.14 -27.49
N ARG A 96 -12.86 -2.22 -28.08
CA ARG A 96 -12.94 -1.85 -29.50
C ARG A 96 -12.51 -2.98 -30.44
N SER A 97 -11.66 -3.89 -29.98
CA SER A 97 -11.19 -5.04 -30.78
C SER A 97 -12.14 -6.24 -30.84
N LYS A 98 -13.36 -6.14 -30.28
CA LYS A 98 -14.39 -7.20 -30.26
C LYS A 98 -13.97 -8.46 -29.48
N ILE A 99 -12.94 -8.37 -28.64
CA ILE A 99 -12.54 -9.47 -27.74
C ILE A 99 -13.63 -9.69 -26.68
N ALA A 100 -14.20 -8.60 -26.16
CA ALA A 100 -15.32 -8.62 -25.22
C ALA A 100 -16.56 -9.38 -25.73
N GLU A 101 -16.92 -9.16 -26.99
CA GLU A 101 -18.07 -9.81 -27.62
C GLU A 101 -17.85 -11.33 -27.77
N ASP A 102 -16.66 -11.72 -28.22
CA ASP A 102 -16.27 -13.14 -28.34
C ASP A 102 -16.26 -13.87 -27.01
N LEU A 103 -15.72 -13.22 -25.97
CA LEU A 103 -15.73 -13.73 -24.61
C LEU A 103 -17.16 -13.99 -24.16
N LEU A 104 -18.05 -13.01 -24.32
CA LEU A 104 -19.44 -13.14 -23.94
C LEU A 104 -20.13 -14.30 -24.66
N VAL A 105 -20.05 -14.35 -25.99
CA VAL A 105 -20.71 -15.41 -26.79
C VAL A 105 -20.16 -16.78 -26.44
N THR A 106 -18.85 -16.90 -26.23
CA THR A 106 -18.21 -18.18 -25.91
C THR A 106 -18.54 -18.64 -24.49
N MET A 107 -18.56 -17.73 -23.52
CA MET A 107 -18.99 -18.04 -22.15
C MET A 107 -20.49 -18.33 -22.04
N ALA A 108 -21.32 -17.64 -22.83
CA ALA A 108 -22.75 -17.91 -22.92
C ALA A 108 -23.02 -19.34 -23.42
N ARG A 109 -22.21 -19.84 -24.37
CA ARG A 109 -22.27 -21.23 -24.84
C ARG A 109 -21.76 -22.21 -23.80
N LEU A 110 -20.66 -21.87 -23.11
CA LEU A 110 -20.06 -22.73 -22.10
C LEU A 110 -21.00 -22.98 -20.92
N PHE A 111 -21.59 -21.92 -20.36
CA PHE A 111 -22.52 -22.02 -19.24
C PHE A 111 -23.99 -22.20 -19.66
N GLY A 112 -24.31 -22.11 -20.95
CA GLY A 112 -25.68 -22.18 -21.48
C GLY A 112 -26.54 -23.34 -20.94
N PRO A 113 -26.02 -24.59 -20.83
CA PRO A 113 -26.78 -25.72 -20.31
C PRO A 113 -27.18 -25.59 -18.83
N VAL A 114 -26.47 -24.77 -18.07
CA VAL A 114 -26.75 -24.55 -16.64
C VAL A 114 -27.94 -23.59 -16.50
N PRO A 115 -28.91 -23.85 -15.60
CA PRO A 115 -29.97 -22.88 -15.27
C PRO A 115 -29.37 -21.53 -14.85
N GLY A 116 -29.82 -20.43 -15.45
CA GLY A 116 -29.21 -19.11 -15.21
C GLY A 116 -27.85 -18.89 -15.88
N GLY A 117 -27.36 -19.85 -16.66
CA GLY A 117 -26.03 -19.88 -17.25
C GLY A 117 -25.64 -18.64 -18.03
N LEU A 118 -26.54 -18.09 -18.85
CA LEU A 118 -26.29 -16.85 -19.59
C LEU A 118 -26.07 -15.65 -18.65
N GLY A 119 -26.78 -15.58 -17.53
CA GLY A 119 -26.58 -14.56 -16.50
C GLY A 119 -25.23 -14.71 -15.80
N ILE A 120 -24.82 -15.95 -15.50
CA ILE A 120 -23.49 -16.25 -14.94
C ILE A 120 -22.39 -15.82 -15.93
N SER A 121 -22.57 -16.09 -17.23
CA SER A 121 -21.64 -15.63 -18.27
C SER A 121 -21.52 -14.11 -18.31
N VAL A 122 -22.62 -13.37 -18.14
CA VAL A 122 -22.60 -11.91 -18.06
C VAL A 122 -21.80 -11.44 -16.86
N VAL A 123 -22.02 -12.01 -15.68
CA VAL A 123 -21.25 -11.66 -14.47
C VAL A 123 -19.77 -11.96 -14.63
N PHE A 124 -19.42 -13.14 -15.15
CA PHE A 124 -18.04 -13.56 -15.34
C PHE A 124 -17.30 -12.68 -16.36
N VAL A 125 -17.90 -12.48 -17.53
CA VAL A 125 -17.29 -11.68 -18.60
C VAL A 125 -17.29 -10.21 -18.22
N GLY A 126 -18.35 -9.72 -17.56
CA GLY A 126 -18.37 -8.37 -17.05
C GLY A 126 -17.32 -8.16 -15.96
N ALA A 127 -17.09 -9.11 -15.04
CA ALA A 127 -15.97 -9.04 -14.09
C ALA A 127 -14.61 -8.91 -14.81
N LEU A 128 -14.36 -9.75 -15.81
CA LEU A 128 -13.13 -9.76 -16.60
C LEU A 128 -12.91 -8.46 -17.40
N LEU A 129 -13.97 -7.95 -18.03
CA LEU A 129 -13.91 -6.72 -18.81
C LEU A 129 -13.84 -5.49 -17.93
N ALA A 130 -14.54 -5.50 -16.80
CA ALA A 130 -14.53 -4.38 -15.88
C ALA A 130 -13.17 -4.25 -15.19
N ALA A 131 -12.47 -5.38 -14.93
CA ALA A 131 -11.08 -5.41 -14.49
C ALA A 131 -10.11 -4.75 -15.49
N THR A 132 -10.39 -4.79 -16.78
CA THR A 132 -9.48 -4.23 -17.78
C THR A 132 -9.79 -2.79 -18.17
N THR A 133 -11.05 -2.38 -18.02
CA THR A 133 -11.53 -1.05 -18.43
C THR A 133 -11.55 -0.03 -17.31
N GLY A 134 -11.90 -0.43 -16.07
CA GLY A 134 -12.03 0.48 -14.93
C GLY A 134 -13.09 1.58 -15.09
N ILE A 135 -13.82 1.63 -16.22
CA ILE A 135 -14.81 2.66 -16.55
C ILE A 135 -16.20 1.99 -16.57
N VAL A 136 -16.92 2.12 -15.46
CA VAL A 136 -18.23 1.48 -15.26
C VAL A 136 -19.21 1.82 -16.38
N GLY A 137 -19.32 3.10 -16.76
CA GLY A 137 -20.30 3.51 -17.76
C GLY A 137 -20.10 2.88 -19.13
N ALA A 138 -18.85 2.85 -19.62
CA ALA A 138 -18.51 2.23 -20.90
C ALA A 138 -18.83 0.73 -20.90
N THR A 139 -18.51 0.04 -19.80
CA THR A 139 -18.76 -1.40 -19.66
C THR A 139 -20.25 -1.73 -19.57
N VAL A 140 -21.03 -0.95 -18.81
CA VAL A 140 -22.49 -1.12 -18.73
C VAL A 140 -23.15 -0.90 -20.09
N VAL A 141 -22.75 0.15 -20.82
CA VAL A 141 -23.26 0.44 -22.18
C VAL A 141 -22.92 -0.71 -23.14
N ALA A 142 -21.66 -1.17 -23.14
CA ALA A 142 -21.22 -2.26 -24.00
C ALA A 142 -21.94 -3.57 -23.69
N MET A 143 -21.99 -3.95 -22.41
CA MET A 143 -22.71 -5.15 -21.97
C MET A 143 -24.22 -5.04 -22.19
N GLY A 144 -24.79 -3.83 -22.08
CA GLY A 144 -26.18 -3.56 -22.41
C GLY A 144 -26.47 -3.79 -23.89
N LEU A 145 -25.63 -3.31 -24.80
CA LEU A 145 -25.80 -3.48 -26.24
C LEU A 145 -25.66 -4.94 -26.69
N ILE A 146 -24.76 -5.70 -26.05
CA ILE A 146 -24.45 -7.08 -26.47
C ILE A 146 -25.31 -8.11 -25.72
N SER A 147 -25.35 -8.02 -24.38
CA SER A 147 -25.92 -9.06 -23.52
C SER A 147 -27.44 -8.95 -23.36
N LEU A 148 -27.98 -7.72 -23.27
CA LEU A 148 -29.42 -7.54 -23.01
C LEU A 148 -30.29 -8.15 -24.13
N PRO A 149 -30.02 -7.91 -25.44
CA PRO A 149 -30.80 -8.55 -26.49
C PRO A 149 -30.67 -10.09 -26.46
N ALA A 150 -29.49 -10.61 -26.14
CA ALA A 150 -29.27 -12.05 -26.05
C ALA A 150 -30.07 -12.69 -24.90
N MET A 151 -30.12 -12.04 -23.73
CA MET A 151 -30.92 -12.49 -22.59
C MET A 151 -32.42 -12.46 -22.87
N LEU A 152 -32.91 -11.37 -23.48
CA LEU A 152 -34.32 -11.23 -23.82
C LEU A 152 -34.77 -12.24 -24.89
N ARG A 153 -33.93 -12.52 -25.90
CA ARG A 153 -34.20 -13.58 -26.90
C ARG A 153 -34.34 -14.96 -26.27
N ASN A 154 -33.59 -15.22 -25.21
CA ASN A 154 -33.65 -16.45 -24.43
C ASN A 154 -34.68 -16.42 -23.29
N LYS A 155 -35.65 -15.49 -23.34
CA LYS A 155 -36.76 -15.39 -22.38
C LYS A 155 -36.34 -15.18 -20.93
N TYR A 156 -35.18 -14.56 -20.68
CA TYR A 156 -34.84 -14.11 -19.32
C TYR A 156 -35.82 -13.02 -18.89
N SER A 157 -36.16 -13.02 -17.59
CA SER A 157 -36.97 -11.95 -17.02
C SER A 157 -36.25 -10.61 -17.14
N VAL A 158 -36.96 -9.57 -17.59
CA VAL A 158 -36.40 -8.23 -17.82
C VAL A 158 -35.72 -7.68 -16.56
N PRO A 159 -36.33 -7.76 -15.35
CA PRO A 159 -35.67 -7.26 -14.14
C PRO A 159 -34.33 -7.96 -13.87
N LEU A 160 -34.30 -9.30 -13.90
CA LEU A 160 -33.06 -10.05 -13.67
C LEU A 160 -31.99 -9.70 -14.71
N ALA A 161 -32.34 -9.68 -16.00
CA ALA A 161 -31.39 -9.37 -17.06
C ALA A 161 -30.78 -7.97 -16.89
N THR A 162 -31.60 -6.96 -16.63
CA THR A 162 -31.13 -5.59 -16.43
C THR A 162 -30.34 -5.41 -15.14
N GLY A 163 -30.76 -6.06 -14.04
CA GLY A 163 -30.05 -6.06 -12.77
C GLY A 163 -28.68 -6.70 -12.89
N THR A 164 -28.59 -7.87 -13.51
CA THR A 164 -27.32 -8.59 -13.74
C THR A 164 -26.35 -7.74 -14.57
N ILE A 165 -26.81 -7.11 -15.65
CA ILE A 165 -25.95 -6.28 -16.52
C ILE A 165 -25.47 -5.03 -15.79
N ALA A 166 -26.37 -4.32 -15.09
CA ALA A 166 -26.02 -3.12 -14.35
C ALA A 166 -25.03 -3.44 -13.23
N ALA A 167 -25.32 -4.44 -12.40
CA ALA A 167 -24.46 -4.86 -11.30
C ALA A 167 -23.10 -5.35 -11.81
N SER A 168 -23.09 -6.17 -12.87
CA SER A 168 -21.85 -6.69 -13.45
C SER A 168 -20.96 -5.59 -14.03
N GLY A 169 -21.51 -4.52 -14.57
CA GLY A 169 -20.72 -3.40 -15.08
C GLY A 169 -20.07 -2.56 -13.97
N THR A 170 -20.64 -2.55 -12.76
CA THR A 170 -20.05 -1.86 -11.59
C THR A 170 -18.85 -2.63 -10.99
N LEU A 171 -18.65 -3.91 -11.34
CA LEU A 171 -17.55 -4.73 -10.81
C LEU A 171 -16.15 -4.13 -11.07
N GLY A 172 -16.00 -3.30 -12.11
CA GLY A 172 -14.71 -2.68 -12.47
C GLY A 172 -14.22 -1.64 -11.47
N GLN A 173 -15.06 -1.25 -10.50
CA GLN A 173 -14.63 -0.39 -9.41
C GLN A 173 -13.82 -1.13 -8.35
N ILE A 174 -14.01 -2.44 -8.20
CA ILE A 174 -13.34 -3.22 -7.15
C ILE A 174 -12.41 -4.31 -7.70
N ILE A 175 -12.68 -4.85 -8.89
CA ILE A 175 -11.84 -5.91 -9.47
C ILE A 175 -10.58 -5.28 -10.08
N PRO A 176 -9.37 -5.65 -9.61
CA PRO A 176 -8.13 -5.12 -10.16
C PRO A 176 -7.82 -5.61 -11.59
N PRO A 177 -7.11 -4.81 -12.42
CA PRO A 177 -6.65 -3.44 -12.16
C PRO A 177 -7.77 -2.38 -12.26
N SER A 178 -8.00 -1.62 -11.19
CA SER A 178 -9.12 -0.65 -11.14
C SER A 178 -8.64 0.79 -11.04
N ILE A 179 -9.20 1.68 -11.88
CA ILE A 179 -8.93 3.12 -11.82
C ILE A 179 -9.41 3.72 -10.49
N VAL A 180 -10.54 3.23 -9.97
CA VAL A 180 -11.09 3.68 -8.68
C VAL A 180 -10.08 3.43 -7.57
N LEU A 181 -9.51 2.23 -7.51
CA LEU A 181 -8.52 1.84 -6.51
C LEU A 181 -7.20 2.61 -6.68
N ILE A 182 -6.78 2.93 -7.91
CA ILE A 182 -5.59 3.78 -8.14
C ILE A 182 -5.79 5.16 -7.52
N ILE A 183 -6.95 5.78 -7.75
CA ILE A 183 -7.25 7.12 -7.21
C ILE A 183 -7.41 7.05 -5.69
N LEU A 184 -8.12 6.05 -5.16
CA LEU A 184 -8.25 5.86 -3.72
C LEU A 184 -6.89 5.64 -3.04
N ALA A 185 -5.97 4.91 -3.67
CA ALA A 185 -4.61 4.72 -3.14
C ALA A 185 -3.89 6.05 -2.91
N ASP A 186 -3.92 6.93 -3.90
CA ASP A 186 -3.27 8.24 -3.85
C ASP A 186 -3.92 9.16 -2.80
N GLN A 187 -5.26 9.20 -2.76
CA GLN A 187 -5.99 10.03 -1.81
C GLN A 187 -5.84 9.51 -0.37
N LEU A 188 -5.78 8.19 -0.18
CA LEU A 188 -5.55 7.58 1.13
C LEU A 188 -4.10 7.72 1.58
N ALA A 189 -3.11 7.66 0.69
CA ALA A 189 -1.72 7.92 1.06
C ALA A 189 -1.57 9.32 1.66
N SER A 190 -2.15 10.34 1.02
CA SER A 190 -2.17 11.70 1.56
C SER A 190 -2.98 11.81 2.86
N ALA A 191 -4.06 11.03 3.00
CA ALA A 191 -4.84 10.99 4.23
C ALA A 191 -4.11 10.32 5.39
N VAL A 192 -3.27 9.31 5.11
CA VAL A 192 -2.43 8.62 6.08
C VAL A 192 -1.39 9.58 6.67
N ASP A 193 -0.75 10.41 5.85
CA ASP A 193 0.23 11.38 6.35
C ASP A 193 -0.43 12.37 7.32
N GLN A 194 -1.63 12.84 6.98
CA GLN A 194 -2.44 13.70 7.84
C GLN A 194 -2.85 12.97 9.13
N ALA A 195 -3.33 11.74 9.03
CA ALA A 195 -3.68 10.92 10.19
C ALA A 195 -2.48 10.63 11.11
N GLY A 196 -1.30 10.42 10.51
CA GLY A 196 -0.04 10.24 11.23
C GLY A 196 0.35 11.47 12.04
N SER A 197 0.22 12.67 11.46
CA SER A 197 0.46 13.92 12.19
C SER A 197 -0.56 14.15 13.32
N LEU A 198 -1.82 13.78 13.10
CA LEU A 198 -2.86 13.80 14.13
C LEU A 198 -2.53 12.86 15.28
N ARG A 199 -2.10 11.62 14.99
CA ARG A 199 -1.65 10.66 16.02
C ARG A 199 -0.44 11.16 16.80
N GLN A 200 0.57 11.71 16.13
CA GLN A 200 1.74 12.28 16.82
C GLN A 200 1.36 13.40 17.79
N THR A 201 0.42 14.26 17.38
CA THR A 201 -0.09 15.35 18.23
C THR A 201 -0.87 14.81 19.43
N LEU A 202 -1.72 13.79 19.21
CA LEU A 202 -2.47 13.13 20.27
C LEU A 202 -1.53 12.44 21.27
N TYR A 203 -0.56 11.66 20.78
CA TYR A 203 0.42 10.96 21.62
C TYR A 203 1.22 11.95 22.48
N LYS A 204 1.75 13.03 21.87
CA LYS A 204 2.46 14.07 22.60
C LYS A 204 1.59 14.71 23.69
N ALA A 205 0.31 14.92 23.42
CA ALA A 205 -0.60 15.52 24.37
C ALA A 205 -0.93 14.59 25.55
N SER A 206 -0.90 13.27 25.35
CA SER A 206 -1.29 12.30 26.36
C SER A 206 -0.14 11.73 27.18
N THR A 207 1.04 11.58 26.59
CA THR A 207 2.24 11.05 27.27
C THR A 207 3.25 12.13 27.63
N GLY A 208 3.18 13.30 26.98
CA GLY A 208 4.19 14.36 27.10
C GLY A 208 5.47 14.11 26.27
N GLU A 209 5.58 12.96 25.61
CA GLU A 209 6.75 12.61 24.79
C GLU A 209 6.69 13.27 23.40
N LEU A 210 7.83 13.80 22.92
CA LEU A 210 7.87 14.47 21.62
C LEU A 210 7.83 13.51 20.42
N SER A 211 8.28 12.27 20.59
CA SER A 211 8.41 11.28 19.51
C SER A 211 7.52 10.08 19.79
N MET A 212 6.61 9.79 18.87
CA MET A 212 5.76 8.59 18.94
C MET A 212 6.50 7.38 18.35
N PRO A 213 6.48 6.21 19.02
CA PRO A 213 6.98 4.95 18.45
C PRO A 213 6.36 4.63 17.08
N SER A 214 7.13 3.99 16.20
CA SER A 214 6.68 3.60 14.85
C SER A 214 5.56 2.55 14.87
N ASP A 215 5.37 1.83 15.98
CA ASP A 215 4.30 0.85 16.19
C ASP A 215 2.91 1.46 16.21
N TYR A 216 2.81 2.72 16.60
CA TYR A 216 1.54 3.45 16.68
C TYR A 216 1.24 4.30 15.45
N SER A 217 2.18 4.36 14.50
CA SER A 217 2.02 5.14 13.28
C SER A 217 1.06 4.48 12.29
N VAL A 218 0.36 5.30 11.51
CA VAL A 218 -0.59 4.83 10.50
C VAL A 218 0.18 4.23 9.32
N VAL A 219 -0.28 3.09 8.82
CA VAL A 219 0.33 2.41 7.66
C VAL A 219 -0.13 3.09 6.37
N SER A 220 0.83 3.52 5.54
CA SER A 220 0.52 4.08 4.23
C SER A 220 0.01 3.01 3.27
N THR A 221 -0.45 3.42 2.10
CA THR A 221 -0.91 2.48 1.08
C THR A 221 -0.39 2.85 -0.30
N SER A 222 -0.19 1.85 -1.14
CA SER A 222 0.09 2.00 -2.56
C SER A 222 -1.04 1.43 -3.43
N ALA A 223 -1.05 1.79 -4.72
CA ALA A 223 -2.02 1.25 -5.67
C ALA A 223 -1.89 -0.28 -5.85
N GLY A 224 -0.67 -0.84 -5.70
CA GLY A 224 -0.46 -2.29 -5.73
C GLY A 224 -1.06 -3.00 -4.53
N GLU A 225 -0.90 -2.45 -3.33
CA GLU A 225 -1.52 -2.99 -2.11
C GLU A 225 -3.05 -2.87 -2.14
N MET A 226 -3.57 -1.77 -2.68
CA MET A 226 -5.01 -1.62 -2.93
C MET A 226 -5.55 -2.70 -3.86
N PHE A 227 -4.83 -3.04 -4.94
CA PHE A 227 -5.21 -4.12 -5.83
C PHE A 227 -5.20 -5.47 -5.12
N LEU A 228 -4.15 -5.76 -4.36
CA LEU A 228 -4.04 -6.97 -3.55
C LEU A 228 -5.19 -7.09 -2.54
N GLY A 229 -5.48 -6.00 -1.82
CA GLY A 229 -6.52 -5.98 -0.80
C GLY A 229 -7.93 -6.07 -1.37
N ALA A 230 -8.17 -5.56 -2.57
CA ALA A 230 -9.48 -5.64 -3.24
C ALA A 230 -9.71 -6.97 -3.97
N PHE A 231 -8.66 -7.74 -4.28
CA PHE A 231 -8.75 -8.95 -5.10
C PHE A 231 -9.71 -10.00 -4.51
N LEU A 232 -9.51 -10.39 -3.25
CA LEU A 232 -10.37 -11.37 -2.57
C LEU A 232 -11.81 -10.86 -2.37
N PRO A 233 -12.04 -9.65 -1.84
CA PRO A 233 -13.38 -9.04 -1.79
C PRO A 233 -14.10 -9.00 -3.15
N GLY A 234 -13.37 -8.68 -4.22
CA GLY A 234 -13.90 -8.68 -5.58
C GLY A 234 -14.36 -10.08 -6.02
N LEU A 235 -13.57 -11.12 -5.74
CA LEU A 235 -13.95 -12.51 -6.02
C LEU A 235 -15.13 -12.97 -5.18
N VAL A 236 -15.19 -12.58 -3.89
CA VAL A 236 -16.34 -12.86 -3.02
C VAL A 236 -17.61 -12.26 -3.63
N LEU A 237 -17.56 -11.00 -4.09
CA LEU A 237 -18.71 -10.34 -4.70
C LEU A 237 -19.16 -11.02 -6.00
N VAL A 238 -18.21 -11.37 -6.89
CA VAL A 238 -18.49 -12.15 -8.11
C VAL A 238 -19.15 -13.48 -7.77
N GLY A 239 -18.61 -14.19 -6.77
CA GLY A 239 -19.17 -15.45 -6.28
C GLY A 239 -20.59 -15.29 -5.76
N LEU A 240 -20.86 -14.27 -4.95
CA LEU A 240 -22.20 -13.96 -4.44
C LEU A 240 -23.20 -13.71 -5.57
N TYR A 241 -22.81 -12.96 -6.62
CA TYR A 241 -23.68 -12.72 -7.78
C TYR A 241 -23.98 -14.00 -8.55
N MET A 242 -22.97 -14.83 -8.81
CA MET A 242 -23.15 -16.11 -9.51
C MET A 242 -24.02 -17.08 -8.72
N LEU A 243 -23.77 -17.20 -7.42
CA LEU A 243 -24.55 -18.04 -6.51
C LEU A 243 -26.01 -17.57 -6.43
N PHE A 244 -26.24 -16.26 -6.37
CA PHE A 244 -27.59 -15.71 -6.40
C PHE A 244 -28.31 -16.03 -7.70
N ILE A 245 -27.67 -15.81 -8.86
CA ILE A 245 -28.28 -16.11 -10.17
C ILE A 245 -28.60 -17.59 -10.30
N LEU A 246 -27.68 -18.47 -9.90
CA LEU A 246 -27.87 -19.92 -9.92
C LEU A 246 -29.01 -20.34 -8.98
N GLY A 247 -28.99 -19.88 -7.73
CA GLY A 247 -30.03 -20.18 -6.74
C GLY A 247 -31.41 -19.67 -7.18
N PHE A 248 -31.48 -18.45 -7.72
CA PHE A 248 -32.71 -17.88 -8.25
C PHE A 248 -33.22 -18.64 -9.49
N ALA A 249 -32.33 -19.10 -10.38
CA ALA A 249 -32.69 -19.89 -11.54
C ALA A 249 -33.18 -21.30 -11.17
N LEU A 250 -32.62 -21.91 -10.12
CA LEU A 250 -33.07 -23.21 -9.60
C LEU A 250 -34.46 -23.11 -8.94
N LEU A 251 -34.72 -22.03 -8.19
CA LEU A 251 -36.01 -21.78 -7.54
C LEU A 251 -37.09 -21.32 -8.54
N ASN A 252 -36.70 -20.54 -9.56
CA ASN A 252 -37.60 -20.03 -10.59
C ASN A 252 -37.03 -20.21 -12.01
N PRO A 253 -37.10 -21.44 -12.56
CA PRO A 253 -36.55 -21.75 -13.88
C PRO A 253 -37.16 -20.96 -15.03
N LYS A 254 -38.38 -20.42 -14.86
CA LYS A 254 -39.05 -19.61 -15.88
C LYS A 254 -38.42 -18.24 -16.07
N SER A 255 -37.81 -17.69 -15.03
CA SER A 255 -37.22 -16.34 -15.04
C SER A 255 -35.78 -16.32 -15.56
N ALA A 256 -35.10 -17.46 -15.57
CA ALA A 256 -33.72 -17.62 -16.03
C ALA A 256 -33.50 -19.03 -16.64
N PRO A 257 -34.13 -19.33 -17.80
CA PRO A 257 -34.07 -20.66 -18.40
C PRO A 257 -32.65 -21.01 -18.89
N ALA A 258 -32.35 -22.30 -18.90
CA ALA A 258 -31.13 -22.83 -19.52
C ALA A 258 -31.20 -22.66 -21.05
N VAL A 259 -30.09 -22.21 -21.64
CA VAL A 259 -29.95 -21.97 -23.08
C VAL A 259 -29.21 -23.16 -23.68
N HIS A 260 -29.97 -24.04 -24.33
CA HIS A 260 -29.40 -25.14 -25.10
C HIS A 260 -29.18 -24.65 -26.54
N GLU A 261 -27.94 -24.26 -26.89
CA GLU A 261 -27.55 -24.24 -28.30
C GLU A 261 -27.23 -25.68 -28.74
N GLU A 262 -27.60 -26.06 -29.97
CA GLU A 262 -27.43 -27.41 -30.56
C GLU A 262 -25.95 -27.83 -30.80
N GLY A 263 -24.99 -27.21 -30.14
CA GLY A 263 -23.56 -27.52 -30.27
C GLY A 263 -23.07 -28.52 -29.23
N THR A 264 -22.62 -29.69 -29.66
CA THR A 264 -21.90 -30.63 -28.78
C THR A 264 -20.60 -30.00 -28.25
N PHE A 265 -20.26 -30.24 -26.98
CA PHE A 265 -18.96 -29.89 -26.38
C PHE A 265 -17.81 -30.66 -27.07
N THR A 266 -17.43 -30.21 -28.26
CA THR A 266 -16.36 -30.82 -29.06
C THR A 266 -14.99 -30.33 -28.61
N ARG A 267 -13.93 -31.09 -28.95
CA ARG A 267 -12.54 -30.64 -28.77
C ARG A 267 -12.25 -29.31 -29.48
N ALA A 268 -12.91 -29.03 -30.61
CA ALA A 268 -12.80 -27.76 -31.31
C ALA A 268 -13.43 -26.60 -30.52
N PHE A 269 -14.57 -26.82 -29.86
CA PHE A 269 -15.17 -25.84 -28.96
C PHE A 269 -14.28 -25.58 -27.74
N ALA A 270 -13.72 -26.62 -27.12
CA ALA A 270 -12.75 -26.47 -26.03
C ALA A 270 -11.52 -25.63 -26.47
N GLY A 271 -10.98 -25.88 -27.67
CA GLY A 271 -9.92 -25.06 -28.24
C GLY A 271 -10.31 -23.59 -28.43
N LYS A 272 -11.55 -23.32 -28.87
CA LYS A 272 -12.08 -21.95 -28.99
C LYS A 272 -12.21 -21.28 -27.62
N VAL A 273 -12.77 -21.99 -26.62
CA VAL A 273 -12.88 -21.49 -25.24
C VAL A 273 -11.51 -21.09 -24.70
N VAL A 274 -10.50 -21.95 -24.85
CA VAL A 274 -9.13 -21.67 -24.42
C VAL A 274 -8.58 -20.43 -25.14
N LEU A 275 -8.71 -20.35 -26.46
CA LEU A 275 -8.15 -19.26 -27.25
C LEU A 275 -8.84 -17.92 -27.01
N THR A 276 -10.11 -17.92 -26.61
CA THR A 276 -10.86 -16.70 -26.27
C THR A 276 -10.62 -16.27 -24.82
N LEU A 277 -10.54 -17.21 -23.87
CA LEU A 277 -10.49 -16.92 -22.44
C LEU A 277 -9.07 -16.71 -21.90
N VAL A 278 -8.11 -17.54 -22.33
CA VAL A 278 -6.76 -17.55 -21.76
C VAL A 278 -6.00 -16.27 -22.06
N PRO A 279 -6.00 -15.68 -23.28
CA PRO A 279 -5.18 -14.50 -23.53
C PRO A 279 -5.56 -13.27 -22.68
N PRO A 280 -6.85 -12.89 -22.52
CA PRO A 280 -7.22 -11.79 -21.64
C PRO A 280 -6.91 -12.06 -20.17
N LEU A 281 -7.18 -13.27 -19.67
CA LEU A 281 -6.83 -13.65 -18.30
C LEU A 281 -5.31 -13.63 -18.08
N ALA A 282 -4.54 -14.18 -19.03
CA ALA A 282 -3.09 -14.18 -18.98
C ALA A 282 -2.55 -12.75 -18.96
N LEU A 283 -3.15 -11.82 -19.73
CA LEU A 283 -2.77 -10.40 -19.65
C LEU A 283 -3.05 -9.82 -18.26
N ILE A 284 -4.23 -10.07 -17.68
CA ILE A 284 -4.57 -9.57 -16.35
C ILE A 284 -3.63 -10.14 -15.28
N PHE A 285 -3.39 -11.46 -15.29
CA PHE A 285 -2.46 -12.10 -14.36
C PHE A 285 -1.02 -11.68 -14.58
N LEU A 286 -0.62 -11.36 -15.81
CA LEU A 286 0.73 -10.86 -16.10
C LEU A 286 0.90 -9.43 -15.58
N VAL A 287 -0.10 -8.56 -15.79
CA VAL A 287 -0.10 -7.20 -15.25
C VAL A 287 -0.13 -7.25 -13.72
N LEU A 288 -1.16 -7.89 -13.14
CA LEU A 288 -1.34 -7.95 -11.70
C LEU A 288 -0.19 -8.71 -11.04
N GLY A 289 0.24 -9.84 -11.60
CA GLY A 289 1.37 -10.62 -11.11
C GLY A 289 2.69 -9.85 -11.11
N SER A 290 2.93 -8.99 -12.11
CA SER A 290 4.13 -8.12 -12.13
C SER A 290 4.09 -7.05 -11.04
N ILE A 291 2.90 -6.55 -10.68
CA ILE A 291 2.70 -5.64 -9.54
C ILE A 291 2.91 -6.38 -8.22
N ILE A 292 2.29 -7.55 -8.06
CA ILE A 292 2.34 -8.35 -6.83
C ILE A 292 3.76 -8.82 -6.54
N ALA A 293 4.46 -9.31 -7.56
CA ALA A 293 5.83 -9.79 -7.43
C ALA A 293 6.85 -8.64 -7.25
N GLY A 294 6.41 -7.37 -7.27
CA GLY A 294 7.30 -6.21 -7.18
C GLY A 294 8.22 -6.04 -8.41
N VAL A 295 7.97 -6.77 -9.49
CA VAL A 295 8.76 -6.73 -10.73
C VAL A 295 8.50 -5.43 -11.50
N ALA A 296 7.26 -4.94 -11.45
CA ALA A 296 6.83 -3.74 -12.14
C ALA A 296 6.01 -2.85 -11.22
N THR A 297 6.28 -1.55 -11.24
CA THR A 297 5.40 -0.53 -10.65
C THR A 297 4.08 -0.44 -11.42
N VAL A 298 3.05 0.19 -10.85
CA VAL A 298 1.70 0.22 -11.43
C VAL A 298 1.67 0.88 -12.82
N ASN A 299 2.49 1.90 -13.08
CA ASN A 299 2.67 2.51 -14.40
C ASN A 299 3.37 1.56 -15.40
N GLN A 300 4.43 0.86 -14.99
CA GLN A 300 5.12 -0.14 -15.82
C GLN A 300 4.20 -1.31 -16.17
N ALA A 301 3.46 -1.82 -15.19
CA ALA A 301 2.44 -2.85 -15.39
C ALA A 301 1.31 -2.36 -16.32
N GLY A 302 0.88 -1.10 -16.19
CA GLY A 302 -0.04 -0.46 -17.13
C GLY A 302 0.49 -0.45 -18.57
N ALA A 303 1.78 -0.16 -18.77
CA ALA A 303 2.42 -0.19 -20.08
C ALA A 303 2.45 -1.60 -20.68
N ILE A 304 2.79 -2.60 -19.86
CA ILE A 304 2.74 -4.02 -20.23
C ILE A 304 1.31 -4.41 -20.66
N GLY A 305 0.30 -3.97 -19.89
CA GLY A 305 -1.12 -4.14 -20.21
C GLY A 305 -1.51 -3.52 -21.55
N ALA A 306 -1.14 -2.25 -21.77
CA ALA A 306 -1.40 -1.51 -23.00
C ALA A 306 -0.79 -2.19 -24.24
N VAL A 307 0.48 -2.61 -24.15
CA VAL A 307 1.16 -3.34 -25.23
C VAL A 307 0.51 -4.69 -25.48
N GLY A 308 0.21 -5.45 -24.42
CA GLY A 308 -0.46 -6.74 -24.54
C GLY A 308 -1.85 -6.65 -25.19
N ALA A 309 -2.65 -5.64 -24.82
CA ALA A 309 -3.95 -5.39 -25.45
C ALA A 309 -3.81 -5.00 -26.93
N MET A 310 -2.78 -4.23 -27.29
CA MET A 310 -2.49 -3.89 -28.69
C MET A 310 -2.09 -5.12 -29.52
N VAL A 311 -1.25 -6.01 -28.97
CA VAL A 311 -0.88 -7.28 -29.60
C VAL A 311 -2.11 -8.16 -29.79
N MET A 312 -3.00 -8.22 -28.79
CA MET A 312 -4.25 -8.97 -28.89
C MET A 312 -5.20 -8.43 -29.95
N ALA A 313 -5.42 -7.12 -29.96
CA ALA A 313 -6.21 -6.46 -31.00
C ALA A 313 -5.62 -6.72 -32.40
N GLY A 314 -4.30 -6.72 -32.53
CA GLY A 314 -3.60 -6.94 -33.79
C GLY A 314 -3.86 -8.29 -34.47
N TYR A 315 -4.08 -9.38 -33.71
CA TYR A 315 -4.50 -10.66 -34.29
C TYR A 315 -6.01 -10.77 -34.44
N ARG A 316 -6.79 -10.24 -33.48
CA ARG A 316 -8.26 -10.35 -33.49
C ARG A 316 -8.89 -9.60 -34.66
N LEU A 317 -8.39 -8.39 -34.98
CA LEU A 317 -8.85 -7.61 -36.13
C LEU A 317 -8.57 -8.29 -37.49
N ARG A 318 -7.70 -9.32 -37.53
CA ARG A 318 -7.42 -10.14 -38.72
C ARG A 318 -7.93 -11.58 -38.61
N ASP A 319 -8.86 -11.85 -37.72
CA ASP A 319 -9.38 -13.20 -37.52
C ASP A 319 -9.86 -13.84 -38.83
N GLY A 320 -9.62 -15.14 -38.97
CA GLY A 320 -9.90 -15.92 -40.18
C GLY A 320 -8.92 -15.70 -41.36
N LYS A 321 -7.92 -14.82 -41.25
CA LYS A 321 -6.91 -14.59 -42.32
C LYS A 321 -5.56 -15.26 -42.01
N ARG A 322 -4.85 -15.72 -43.05
CA ARG A 322 -3.47 -16.23 -42.91
C ARG A 322 -2.56 -15.15 -42.30
N GLY A 323 -1.78 -15.53 -41.29
CA GLY A 323 -0.88 -14.62 -40.56
C GLY A 323 -1.56 -13.75 -39.50
N ALA A 324 -2.78 -14.06 -39.06
CA ALA A 324 -3.44 -13.32 -37.97
C ALA A 324 -2.56 -13.30 -36.70
N TYR A 325 -2.14 -14.48 -36.22
CA TYR A 325 -1.38 -14.64 -34.97
C TYR A 325 0.12 -14.37 -35.08
N SER A 326 0.65 -14.04 -36.27
CA SER A 326 2.10 -13.91 -36.48
C SER A 326 2.79 -12.89 -35.57
N PRO A 327 2.29 -11.65 -35.33
CA PRO A 327 2.94 -10.74 -34.39
C PRO A 327 2.85 -11.24 -32.95
N ALA A 328 1.75 -11.88 -32.55
CA ALA A 328 1.62 -12.43 -31.19
C ALA A 328 2.59 -13.58 -30.94
N ILE A 329 2.74 -14.51 -31.90
CA ILE A 329 3.72 -15.59 -31.83
C ILE A 329 5.14 -15.03 -31.78
N LEU A 330 5.44 -14.00 -32.59
CA LEU A 330 6.74 -13.33 -32.57
C LEU A 330 7.04 -12.68 -31.21
N ALA A 331 6.05 -12.01 -30.61
CA ALA A 331 6.18 -11.43 -29.27
C ALA A 331 6.43 -12.50 -28.20
N ILE A 332 5.67 -13.61 -28.24
CA ILE A 332 5.84 -14.72 -27.28
C ILE A 332 7.23 -15.35 -27.43
N LEU A 333 7.68 -15.62 -28.65
CA LEU A 333 9.03 -16.17 -28.90
C LEU A 333 10.13 -15.22 -28.45
N ALA A 334 9.94 -13.91 -28.63
CA ALA A 334 10.88 -12.90 -28.14
C ALA A 334 10.93 -12.88 -26.61
N LEU A 335 9.78 -12.91 -25.93
CA LEU A 335 9.71 -12.98 -24.46
C LEU A 335 10.31 -14.28 -23.91
N LEU A 336 10.04 -15.42 -24.55
CA LEU A 336 10.68 -16.70 -24.21
C LEU A 336 12.18 -16.64 -24.43
N GLY A 337 12.64 -16.02 -25.52
CA GLY A 337 14.06 -15.78 -25.77
C GLY A 337 14.71 -14.97 -24.65
N LEU A 338 14.06 -13.88 -24.20
CA LEU A 338 14.53 -13.09 -23.06
C LEU A 338 14.55 -13.90 -21.76
N ALA A 339 13.50 -14.67 -21.48
CA ALA A 339 13.44 -15.52 -20.29
C ALA A 339 14.55 -16.58 -20.27
N VAL A 340 14.84 -17.19 -21.42
CA VAL A 340 15.95 -18.13 -21.59
C VAL A 340 17.29 -17.42 -21.36
N VAL A 341 17.51 -16.25 -21.95
CA VAL A 341 18.75 -15.48 -21.73
C VAL A 341 18.95 -15.18 -20.24
N VAL A 342 17.92 -14.68 -19.56
CA VAL A 342 18.00 -14.37 -18.12
C VAL A 342 18.20 -15.63 -17.28
N SER A 343 17.56 -16.75 -17.63
CA SER A 343 17.67 -18.00 -16.88
C SER A 343 19.03 -18.68 -17.02
N PHE A 344 19.71 -18.55 -18.17
CA PHE A 344 21.00 -19.19 -18.41
C PHE A 344 22.19 -18.29 -18.11
N PHE A 345 22.07 -16.97 -18.34
CA PHE A 345 23.17 -16.01 -18.23
C PHE A 345 22.97 -14.98 -17.10
N GLY A 346 21.88 -15.05 -16.34
CA GLY A 346 21.58 -14.10 -15.28
C GLY A 346 21.18 -12.71 -15.79
N SER A 347 21.40 -11.68 -14.97
CA SER A 347 21.06 -10.30 -15.32
C SER A 347 22.05 -9.73 -16.33
N VAL A 348 21.58 -9.49 -17.57
CA VAL A 348 22.39 -8.86 -18.62
C VAL A 348 22.63 -7.39 -18.27
N ASN A 349 23.87 -7.05 -17.88
CA ASN A 349 24.26 -5.68 -17.57
C ASN A 349 25.40 -5.22 -18.48
N ILE A 350 25.13 -4.21 -19.30
CA ILE A 350 26.07 -3.66 -20.28
C ILE A 350 27.35 -3.12 -19.60
N LYS A 351 27.27 -2.66 -18.35
CA LYS A 351 28.41 -2.10 -17.61
C LYS A 351 29.31 -3.16 -16.97
N LEU A 352 28.85 -4.41 -16.84
CA LEU A 352 29.54 -5.49 -16.13
C LEU A 352 30.08 -6.57 -17.08
N ILE A 353 30.25 -6.27 -18.37
CA ILE A 353 30.75 -7.23 -19.35
C ILE A 353 32.21 -7.54 -19.06
N GLN A 354 32.51 -8.78 -18.66
CA GLN A 354 33.87 -9.23 -18.39
C GLN A 354 34.24 -10.46 -19.24
N THR A 355 33.27 -11.24 -19.70
CA THR A 355 33.48 -12.51 -20.41
C THR A 355 32.84 -12.53 -21.80
N SER A 356 33.28 -13.49 -22.64
CA SER A 356 32.65 -13.75 -23.94
C SER A 356 31.20 -14.20 -23.85
N ASP A 357 30.83 -14.84 -22.72
CA ASP A 357 29.46 -15.29 -22.46
C ASP A 357 28.52 -14.12 -22.17
N ASP A 358 29.00 -13.08 -21.48
CA ASP A 358 28.25 -11.83 -21.27
C ASP A 358 27.92 -11.14 -22.59
N VAL A 359 28.87 -11.16 -23.54
CA VAL A 359 28.67 -10.61 -24.88
C VAL A 359 27.64 -11.43 -25.65
N LEU A 360 27.69 -12.76 -25.58
CA LEU A 360 26.70 -13.64 -26.19
C LEU A 360 25.30 -13.39 -25.61
N ALA A 361 25.19 -13.32 -24.29
CA ALA A 361 23.95 -13.02 -23.58
C ALA A 361 23.35 -11.68 -24.02
N LEU A 362 24.19 -10.64 -24.12
CA LEU A 362 23.79 -9.33 -24.61
C LEU A 362 23.29 -9.37 -26.06
N VAL A 363 24.00 -10.05 -26.96
CA VAL A 363 23.59 -10.16 -28.37
C VAL A 363 22.25 -10.88 -28.51
N LEU A 364 22.05 -12.00 -27.79
CA LEU A 364 20.79 -12.73 -27.77
C LEU A 364 19.66 -11.87 -27.19
N ALA A 365 19.92 -11.13 -26.11
CA ALA A 365 18.96 -10.19 -25.53
C ALA A 365 18.57 -9.09 -26.54
N ILE A 366 19.52 -8.48 -27.24
CA ILE A 366 19.26 -7.46 -28.26
C ILE A 366 18.41 -8.01 -29.40
N ILE A 367 18.70 -9.23 -29.88
CA ILE A 367 17.89 -9.88 -30.91
C ILE A 367 16.45 -10.08 -30.40
N ALA A 368 16.29 -10.61 -29.19
CA ALA A 368 14.98 -10.85 -28.60
C ALA A 368 14.19 -9.54 -28.39
N VAL A 369 14.82 -8.49 -27.85
CA VAL A 369 14.21 -7.15 -27.72
C VAL A 369 13.82 -6.58 -29.09
N SER A 370 14.67 -6.73 -30.10
CA SER A 370 14.39 -6.24 -31.46
C SER A 370 13.18 -6.96 -32.07
N LEU A 371 13.09 -8.28 -31.91
CA LEU A 371 11.93 -9.06 -32.35
C LEU A 371 10.65 -8.66 -31.62
N LEU A 372 10.75 -8.37 -30.31
CA LEU A 372 9.63 -7.87 -29.52
C LEU A 372 9.15 -6.52 -30.05
N LEU A 373 10.07 -5.57 -30.29
CA LEU A 373 9.73 -4.25 -30.86
C LEU A 373 9.09 -4.38 -32.24
N ILE A 374 9.60 -5.25 -33.11
CA ILE A 374 9.00 -5.52 -34.42
C ILE A 374 7.58 -6.07 -34.24
N ALA A 375 7.35 -6.99 -33.31
CA ALA A 375 6.03 -7.56 -33.04
C ALA A 375 5.03 -6.50 -32.55
N VAL A 376 5.46 -5.63 -31.64
CA VAL A 376 4.64 -4.53 -31.09
C VAL A 376 4.32 -3.51 -32.18
N LEU A 377 5.33 -3.04 -32.92
CA LEU A 377 5.13 -2.08 -34.02
C LEU A 377 4.25 -2.66 -35.13
N TRP A 378 4.40 -3.95 -35.45
CA TRP A 378 3.54 -4.62 -36.41
C TRP A 378 2.09 -4.68 -35.92
N SER A 379 1.87 -4.96 -34.64
CA SER A 379 0.53 -4.97 -34.03
C SER A 379 -0.09 -3.56 -34.01
N GLY A 380 0.69 -2.54 -33.64
CA GLY A 380 0.29 -1.14 -33.69
C GLY A 380 -0.08 -0.69 -35.09
N TRP A 381 0.71 -1.05 -36.10
CA TRP A 381 0.39 -0.75 -37.50
C TRP A 381 -0.91 -1.42 -37.96
N ARG A 382 -1.18 -2.66 -37.53
CA ARG A 382 -2.44 -3.35 -37.84
C ARG A 382 -3.64 -2.65 -37.18
N THR A 383 -3.53 -2.27 -35.91
CA THR A 383 -4.62 -1.59 -35.19
C THR A 383 -4.90 -0.19 -35.74
N LEU A 384 -3.90 0.47 -36.33
CA LEU A 384 -4.07 1.72 -37.09
C LEU A 384 -4.76 1.47 -38.45
N LYS A 385 -4.34 0.43 -39.19
CA LYS A 385 -4.81 0.18 -40.55
C LYS A 385 -6.21 -0.42 -40.62
N PHE A 386 -6.62 -1.22 -39.64
CA PHE A 386 -7.90 -1.93 -39.65
C PHE A 386 -8.92 -1.28 -38.72
N GLU A 387 -10.08 -0.95 -39.29
CA GLU A 387 -11.23 -0.32 -38.60
C GLU A 387 -10.91 1.02 -37.89
N ASP A 388 -9.77 1.66 -38.21
CA ASP A 388 -9.24 2.86 -37.54
C ASP A 388 -9.25 2.74 -36.00
N THR A 389 -9.03 1.50 -35.52
CA THR A 389 -9.24 1.13 -34.12
C THR A 389 -8.33 1.94 -33.20
N MET A 390 -7.04 2.03 -33.54
CA MET A 390 -6.05 2.73 -32.71
C MET A 390 -6.37 4.22 -32.55
N ARG A 391 -6.81 4.90 -33.62
CA ARG A 391 -7.19 6.32 -33.54
C ARG A 391 -8.40 6.53 -32.65
N GLY A 392 -9.42 5.67 -32.78
CA GLY A 392 -10.58 5.66 -31.91
C GLY A 392 -10.20 5.47 -30.43
N VAL A 393 -9.37 4.46 -30.15
CA VAL A 393 -8.87 4.18 -28.80
C VAL A 393 -8.10 5.36 -28.23
N MET A 394 -7.20 5.98 -29.01
CA MET A 394 -6.42 7.15 -28.55
C MET A 394 -7.31 8.35 -28.21
N VAL A 395 -8.32 8.64 -29.03
CA VAL A 395 -9.25 9.75 -28.79
C VAL A 395 -10.09 9.50 -27.54
N GLU A 396 -10.63 8.30 -27.35
CA GLU A 396 -11.41 7.96 -26.15
C GLU A 396 -10.55 7.91 -24.89
N THR A 397 -9.30 7.43 -25.00
CA THR A 397 -8.33 7.45 -23.91
C THR A 397 -8.02 8.88 -23.50
N ALA A 398 -7.71 9.76 -24.47
CA ALA A 398 -7.42 11.16 -24.20
C ALA A 398 -8.60 11.90 -23.57
N LYS A 399 -9.82 11.67 -24.05
CA LYS A 399 -11.05 12.26 -23.48
C LYS A 399 -11.30 11.81 -22.05
N THR A 400 -11.21 10.50 -21.79
CA THR A 400 -11.45 9.93 -20.45
C THR A 400 -10.38 10.38 -19.47
N THR A 401 -9.12 10.37 -19.91
CA THR A 401 -7.98 10.85 -19.10
C THR A 401 -8.12 12.34 -18.79
N ALA A 402 -8.41 13.18 -19.80
CA ALA A 402 -8.59 14.61 -19.59
C ALA A 402 -9.73 14.92 -18.61
N LEU A 403 -10.84 14.18 -18.68
CA LEU A 403 -11.94 14.30 -17.72
C LEU A 403 -11.46 14.02 -16.29
N VAL A 404 -10.78 12.89 -16.05
CA VAL A 404 -10.26 12.50 -14.73
C VAL A 404 -9.32 13.59 -14.18
N PHE A 405 -8.36 14.05 -14.97
CA PHE A 405 -7.38 15.03 -14.53
C PHE A 405 -7.97 16.43 -14.28
N ILE A 406 -8.97 16.86 -15.07
CA ILE A 406 -9.65 18.15 -14.79
C ILE A 406 -10.51 18.05 -13.52
N ILE A 407 -11.09 16.89 -13.22
CA ILE A 407 -11.82 16.69 -11.95
C ILE A 407 -10.84 16.76 -10.76
N LEU A 408 -9.68 16.10 -10.86
CA LEU A 408 -8.62 16.17 -9.84
C LEU A 408 -8.18 17.63 -9.57
N LEU A 409 -8.01 18.43 -10.63
CA LEU A 409 -7.76 19.87 -10.56
C LEU A 409 -8.88 20.60 -9.81
N GLY A 410 -10.13 20.35 -10.20
CA GLY A 410 -11.30 21.00 -9.63
C GLY A 410 -11.44 20.75 -8.14
N ALA A 411 -11.16 19.52 -7.72
CA ALA A 411 -11.22 19.11 -6.33
C ALA A 411 -10.11 19.74 -5.47
N ALA A 412 -8.89 19.92 -5.99
CA ALA A 412 -7.83 20.63 -5.25
C ALA A 412 -8.23 22.07 -4.87
N MET A 413 -8.90 22.78 -5.78
CA MET A 413 -9.44 24.11 -5.51
C MET A 413 -10.62 24.07 -4.53
N LEU A 414 -11.50 23.07 -4.65
CA LEU A 414 -12.61 22.86 -3.73
C LEU A 414 -12.14 22.56 -2.31
N THR A 415 -11.17 21.66 -2.14
CA THR A 415 -10.57 21.33 -0.83
C THR A 415 -9.92 22.55 -0.21
N SER A 416 -9.25 23.38 -1.03
CA SER A 416 -8.71 24.67 -0.56
C SER A 416 -9.83 25.60 -0.05
N ALA A 417 -10.90 25.80 -0.80
CA ALA A 417 -12.04 26.63 -0.37
C ALA A 417 -12.75 26.06 0.87
N PHE A 418 -12.92 24.74 0.94
CA PHE A 418 -13.54 24.07 2.07
C PHE A 418 -12.72 24.27 3.35
N ARG A 419 -11.40 24.13 3.27
CA ARG A 419 -10.46 24.44 4.36
C ARG A 419 -10.47 25.92 4.72
N ALA A 420 -10.53 26.80 3.73
CA ALA A 420 -10.57 28.25 3.94
C ALA A 420 -11.71 28.69 4.87
N PHE A 421 -12.87 28.04 4.77
CA PHE A 421 -14.05 28.32 5.60
C PHE A 421 -14.20 27.39 6.83
N GLY A 422 -13.15 26.66 7.22
CA GLY A 422 -13.16 25.81 8.41
C GLY A 422 -13.98 24.51 8.27
N GLY A 423 -14.24 24.06 7.04
CA GLY A 423 -15.07 22.88 6.79
C GLY A 423 -14.48 21.58 7.36
N GLU A 424 -13.17 21.41 7.33
CA GLU A 424 -12.49 20.21 7.84
C GLU A 424 -12.68 20.06 9.35
N GLU A 425 -12.50 21.17 10.09
CA GLU A 425 -12.69 21.20 11.54
C GLU A 425 -14.16 20.97 11.92
N LEU A 426 -15.10 21.51 11.13
CA LEU A 426 -16.54 21.25 11.32
C LEU A 426 -16.86 19.76 11.20
N VAL A 427 -16.37 19.09 10.15
CA VAL A 427 -16.60 17.66 9.94
C VAL A 427 -15.93 16.82 11.03
N LYS A 428 -14.68 17.15 11.38
CA LYS A 428 -13.95 16.51 12.48
C LYS A 428 -14.73 16.62 13.79
N ASN A 429 -15.17 17.81 14.16
CA ASN A 429 -15.89 18.04 15.41
C ASN A 429 -17.25 17.35 15.43
N PHE A 430 -17.97 17.34 14.30
CA PHE A 430 -19.22 16.61 14.16
C PHE A 430 -19.01 15.11 14.36
N LEU A 431 -18.06 14.50 13.64
CA LEU A 431 -17.81 13.05 13.71
C LEU A 431 -17.34 12.64 15.11
N GLN A 432 -16.41 13.38 15.70
CA GLN A 432 -15.89 13.09 17.04
C GLN A 432 -16.93 13.34 18.15
N GLY A 433 -17.95 14.16 17.90
CA GLY A 433 -19.05 14.42 18.84
C GLY A 433 -20.12 13.32 18.88
N LEU A 434 -20.07 12.36 17.96
CA LEU A 434 -21.05 11.28 17.91
C LEU A 434 -20.81 10.24 19.01
N PRO A 435 -21.88 9.78 19.70
CA PRO A 435 -21.77 8.63 20.60
C PRO A 435 -21.52 7.35 19.81
N GLY A 436 -20.60 6.50 20.28
CA GLY A 436 -20.34 5.16 19.70
C GLY A 436 -18.96 4.94 19.05
N GLY A 437 -17.99 5.85 19.29
CA GLY A 437 -16.59 5.65 18.92
C GLY A 437 -16.35 5.53 17.41
N PHE A 438 -15.30 4.81 17.02
CA PHE A 438 -14.94 4.60 15.62
C PHE A 438 -16.08 4.05 14.77
N TRP A 439 -16.81 3.03 15.24
CA TRP A 439 -17.83 2.35 14.42
C TRP A 439 -19.01 3.25 14.07
N ALA A 440 -19.41 4.14 14.97
CA ALA A 440 -20.44 5.13 14.68
C ALA A 440 -19.97 6.14 13.62
N GLN A 441 -18.74 6.63 13.74
CA GLN A 441 -18.13 7.53 12.75
C GLN A 441 -18.03 6.84 11.38
N PHE A 442 -17.50 5.62 11.36
CA PHE A 442 -17.35 4.82 10.15
C PHE A 442 -18.69 4.59 9.46
N LEU A 443 -19.73 4.16 10.18
CA LEU A 443 -21.05 3.90 9.60
C LEU A 443 -21.68 5.17 9.03
N ILE A 444 -21.56 6.31 9.73
CA ILE A 444 -22.09 7.58 9.25
C ILE A 444 -21.33 8.06 8.01
N VAL A 445 -19.99 7.96 8.00
CA VAL A 445 -19.19 8.29 6.81
C VAL A 445 -19.55 7.38 5.64
N MET A 446 -19.69 6.07 5.86
CA MET A 446 -20.16 5.15 4.81
C MET A 446 -21.55 5.54 4.31
N LEU A 447 -22.49 5.89 5.19
CA LEU A 447 -23.83 6.33 4.79
C LEU A 447 -23.79 7.62 3.98
N VAL A 448 -22.96 8.59 4.35
CA VAL A 448 -22.80 9.85 3.62
C VAL A 448 -22.20 9.59 2.24
N ILE A 449 -21.15 8.79 2.13
CA ILE A 449 -20.56 8.37 0.85
C ILE A 449 -21.60 7.65 -0.02
N PHE A 450 -22.38 6.76 0.60
CA PHE A 450 -23.44 6.02 -0.08
C PHE A 450 -24.53 6.92 -0.66
N ILE A 451 -24.99 7.92 0.10
CA ILE A 451 -26.00 8.87 -0.41
C ILE A 451 -25.41 9.79 -1.47
N LEU A 452 -24.17 10.23 -1.27
CA LEU A 452 -23.52 11.18 -2.17
C LEU A 452 -23.24 10.56 -3.55
N GLY A 453 -22.90 9.28 -3.61
CA GLY A 453 -22.68 8.58 -4.87
C GLY A 453 -23.95 8.32 -5.69
N PHE A 454 -25.13 8.72 -5.21
CA PHE A 454 -26.31 8.80 -6.07
C PHE A 454 -26.16 9.95 -7.07
N PHE A 455 -25.44 11.01 -6.70
CA PHE A 455 -25.34 12.26 -7.47
C PHE A 455 -23.93 12.52 -8.00
N LEU A 456 -22.91 12.04 -7.30
CA LEU A 456 -21.50 12.21 -7.66
C LEU A 456 -20.92 10.92 -8.23
N ASP A 457 -20.02 11.06 -9.21
CA ASP A 457 -19.22 9.94 -9.69
C ASP A 457 -18.10 9.61 -8.66
N PHE A 458 -17.50 8.42 -8.75
CA PHE A 458 -16.55 7.92 -7.77
C PHE A 458 -15.30 8.78 -7.68
N ILE A 459 -14.90 9.42 -8.78
CA ILE A 459 -13.70 10.27 -8.85
C ILE A 459 -13.92 11.48 -7.93
N GLU A 460 -15.10 12.07 -7.98
CA GLU A 460 -15.49 13.21 -7.17
C GLU A 460 -15.51 12.84 -5.69
N ILE A 461 -16.09 11.68 -5.36
CA ILE A 461 -16.09 11.21 -3.96
C ILE A 461 -14.66 10.95 -3.49
N ALA A 462 -13.86 10.26 -4.29
CA ALA A 462 -12.48 9.91 -3.95
C ALA A 462 -11.63 11.15 -3.70
N VAL A 463 -11.81 12.23 -4.46
CA VAL A 463 -10.93 13.41 -4.37
C VAL A 463 -11.51 14.50 -3.45
N VAL A 464 -12.83 14.55 -3.27
CA VAL A 464 -13.48 15.56 -2.42
C VAL A 464 -13.73 15.01 -1.01
N VAL A 465 -14.35 13.84 -0.89
CA VAL A 465 -14.81 13.33 0.42
C VAL A 465 -13.71 12.61 1.17
N VAL A 466 -12.96 11.72 0.49
CA VAL A 466 -11.96 10.86 1.16
C VAL A 466 -10.88 11.68 1.88
N PRO A 467 -10.30 12.75 1.31
CA PRO A 467 -9.30 13.55 2.03
C PRO A 467 -9.85 14.25 3.27
N ILE A 468 -11.17 14.45 3.36
CA ILE A 468 -11.82 15.06 4.53
C ILE A 468 -12.07 14.00 5.61
N VAL A 469 -12.63 12.85 5.24
CA VAL A 469 -13.11 11.85 6.21
C VAL A 469 -12.07 10.81 6.60
N ALA A 470 -11.18 10.43 5.67
CA ALA A 470 -10.22 9.35 5.91
C ALA A 470 -9.16 9.70 6.96
N PRO A 471 -8.57 10.92 7.00
CA PRO A 471 -7.61 11.25 8.06
C PRO A 471 -8.20 11.11 9.46
N ILE A 472 -9.49 11.45 9.61
CA ILE A 472 -10.20 11.38 10.89
C ILE A 472 -10.39 9.92 11.32
N LEU A 473 -10.82 9.05 10.40
CA LEU A 473 -11.02 7.63 10.66
C LEU A 473 -9.70 6.87 10.88
N LEU A 474 -8.65 7.20 10.14
CA LEU A 474 -7.34 6.56 10.25
C LEU A 474 -6.56 7.03 11.49
N ALA A 475 -6.82 8.25 11.97
CA ALA A 475 -6.18 8.75 13.18
C ALA A 475 -6.69 8.06 14.45
N ASP A 476 -7.91 7.51 14.43
CA ASP A 476 -8.53 6.88 15.60
C ASP A 476 -7.75 5.64 16.07
N PRO A 477 -7.23 5.62 17.31
CA PRO A 477 -6.46 4.50 17.85
C PRO A 477 -7.32 3.33 18.34
N GLU A 478 -8.64 3.49 18.53
CA GLU A 478 -9.53 2.44 19.03
C GLU A 478 -9.66 1.27 18.05
N ALA A 479 -9.82 1.58 16.77
CA ALA A 479 -9.98 0.56 15.73
C ALA A 479 -8.69 0.30 14.95
N ASN A 480 -7.75 1.25 14.91
CA ASN A 480 -6.46 1.13 14.24
C ASN A 480 -6.54 0.46 12.86
N VAL A 481 -7.46 0.94 12.02
CA VAL A 481 -7.71 0.36 10.71
C VAL A 481 -6.59 0.69 9.72
N THR A 482 -6.35 -0.21 8.78
CA THR A 482 -5.38 0.02 7.70
C THR A 482 -6.02 0.91 6.63
N ALA A 483 -5.19 1.72 5.96
CA ALA A 483 -5.63 2.46 4.77
C ALA A 483 -6.12 1.50 3.67
N VAL A 484 -5.53 0.31 3.57
CA VAL A 484 -5.93 -0.72 2.61
C VAL A 484 -7.37 -1.17 2.83
N TRP A 485 -7.71 -1.50 4.08
CA TRP A 485 -9.06 -1.90 4.45
C TRP A 485 -10.07 -0.78 4.23
N LEU A 486 -9.76 0.45 4.69
CA LEU A 486 -10.66 1.59 4.53
C LEU A 486 -10.93 1.90 3.04
N GLY A 487 -9.91 1.84 2.19
CA GLY A 487 -10.05 2.07 0.75
C GLY A 487 -10.92 1.03 0.06
N VAL A 488 -10.76 -0.26 0.41
CA VAL A 488 -11.62 -1.33 -0.12
C VAL A 488 -13.08 -1.14 0.32
N MET A 489 -13.31 -0.77 1.58
CA MET A 489 -14.65 -0.50 2.11
C MET A 489 -15.30 0.69 1.39
N ILE A 490 -14.56 1.78 1.19
CA ILE A 490 -15.01 2.94 0.40
C ILE A 490 -15.34 2.51 -1.03
N GLY A 491 -14.46 1.72 -1.68
CA GLY A 491 -14.67 1.23 -3.04
C GLY A 491 -15.93 0.38 -3.20
N LEU A 492 -16.16 -0.58 -2.30
CA LEU A 492 -17.38 -1.39 -2.29
C LEU A 492 -18.64 -0.56 -2.05
N ASN A 493 -18.55 0.44 -1.18
CA ASN A 493 -19.66 1.32 -0.87
C ASN A 493 -20.03 2.24 -2.05
N ILE A 494 -19.03 2.88 -2.66
CA ILE A 494 -19.20 3.70 -3.87
C ILE A 494 -19.82 2.87 -5.00
N GLN A 495 -19.39 1.62 -5.16
CA GLN A 495 -19.95 0.70 -6.14
C GLN A 495 -21.43 0.41 -5.91
N THR A 496 -21.81 0.19 -4.65
CA THR A 496 -23.21 -0.05 -4.26
C THR A 496 -24.06 1.19 -4.52
N SER A 497 -23.51 2.37 -4.19
CA SER A 497 -24.15 3.65 -4.47
C SER A 497 -24.38 3.88 -5.96
N PHE A 498 -23.40 3.54 -6.80
CA PHE A 498 -23.47 3.68 -8.26
C PHE A 498 -24.64 2.91 -8.91
N LEU A 499 -25.14 1.92 -8.18
CA LEU A 499 -26.19 1.00 -8.59
C LEU A 499 -27.56 1.37 -7.98
N THR A 500 -27.60 2.23 -6.96
CA THR A 500 -28.80 2.47 -6.14
C THR A 500 -29.68 3.61 -6.69
N PRO A 501 -31.01 3.42 -6.87
CA PRO A 501 -31.94 4.49 -7.22
C PRO A 501 -32.00 5.60 -6.14
N PRO A 502 -32.34 6.86 -6.48
CA PRO A 502 -33.12 7.30 -7.64
C PRO A 502 -32.32 7.49 -8.92
N PHE A 503 -31.02 7.77 -8.81
CA PHE A 503 -30.18 8.00 -9.99
C PHE A 503 -29.51 6.70 -10.45
N GLY A 504 -28.57 6.18 -9.68
CA GLY A 504 -27.80 4.98 -10.01
C GLY A 504 -27.19 5.06 -11.41
N PHE A 505 -26.06 5.73 -11.59
CA PHE A 505 -25.43 5.99 -12.90
C PHE A 505 -25.39 4.77 -13.82
N ALA A 506 -25.08 3.59 -13.29
CA ALA A 506 -25.10 2.35 -14.06
C ALA A 506 -26.47 2.07 -14.70
N LEU A 507 -27.56 2.34 -13.99
CA LEU A 507 -28.92 2.18 -14.49
C LEU A 507 -29.23 3.18 -15.61
N PHE A 508 -28.78 4.43 -15.51
CA PHE A 508 -28.96 5.41 -16.59
C PHE A 508 -28.14 5.08 -17.84
N TYR A 509 -26.90 4.63 -17.65
CA TYR A 509 -26.07 4.16 -18.76
C TYR A 509 -26.72 2.98 -19.48
N LEU A 510 -27.24 2.00 -18.73
CA LEU A 510 -27.99 0.89 -19.29
C LEU A 510 -29.28 1.36 -19.96
N ARG A 511 -30.00 2.31 -19.37
CA ARG A 511 -31.25 2.85 -19.93
C ARG A 511 -31.01 3.55 -21.27
N GLY A 512 -29.85 4.20 -21.44
CA GLY A 512 -29.44 4.86 -22.68
C GLY A 512 -29.30 3.92 -23.87
N VAL A 513 -29.05 2.62 -23.63
CA VAL A 513 -28.92 1.58 -24.67
C VAL A 513 -30.05 0.56 -24.69
N ALA A 514 -30.85 0.48 -23.62
CA ALA A 514 -31.92 -0.49 -23.50
C ALA A 514 -33.08 -0.21 -24.48
N PRO A 515 -33.66 -1.26 -25.11
CA PRO A 515 -34.81 -1.11 -25.99
C PRO A 515 -36.05 -0.64 -25.22
N ALA A 516 -36.98 0.04 -25.90
CA ALA A 516 -38.17 0.65 -25.28
C ALA A 516 -39.10 -0.32 -24.53
N VAL A 517 -38.97 -1.64 -24.76
CA VAL A 517 -39.68 -2.68 -24.02
C VAL A 517 -39.26 -2.76 -22.55
N VAL A 518 -38.04 -2.34 -22.23
CA VAL A 518 -37.50 -2.34 -20.86
C VAL A 518 -37.87 -1.03 -20.17
N LYS A 519 -38.69 -1.11 -19.11
CA LYS A 519 -39.08 0.07 -18.34
C LYS A 519 -38.05 0.34 -17.25
N THR A 520 -37.87 1.62 -16.89
CA THR A 520 -36.98 2.02 -15.78
C THR A 520 -37.33 1.32 -14.47
N LEU A 521 -38.62 1.13 -14.19
CA LEU A 521 -39.07 0.39 -13.00
C LEU A 521 -38.64 -1.09 -13.00
N ASP A 522 -38.51 -1.72 -14.17
CA ASP A 522 -38.03 -3.10 -14.26
C ASP A 522 -36.54 -3.17 -13.88
N MET A 523 -35.76 -2.16 -14.30
CA MET A 523 -34.36 -2.01 -13.92
C MET A 523 -34.20 -1.80 -12.42
N TYR A 524 -35.02 -0.92 -11.83
CA TYR A 524 -35.01 -0.67 -10.38
C TYR A 524 -35.39 -1.93 -9.59
N LYS A 525 -36.41 -2.69 -10.02
CA LYS A 525 -36.76 -3.96 -9.37
C LYS A 525 -35.65 -5.00 -9.49
N GLY A 526 -35.00 -5.05 -10.66
CA GLY A 526 -33.93 -5.99 -10.94
C GLY A 526 -32.71 -5.78 -10.05
N VAL A 527 -32.41 -4.53 -9.73
CA VAL A 527 -31.17 -4.17 -9.07
C VAL A 527 -31.19 -4.33 -7.55
N VAL A 528 -32.38 -4.28 -6.92
CA VAL A 528 -32.55 -4.39 -5.46
C VAL A 528 -31.84 -5.63 -4.91
N ALA A 529 -31.95 -6.78 -5.59
CA ALA A 529 -31.29 -8.00 -5.14
C ALA A 529 -29.75 -7.85 -5.12
N PHE A 530 -29.19 -7.22 -6.15
CA PHE A 530 -27.74 -7.00 -6.24
C PHE A 530 -27.24 -5.97 -5.22
N ILE A 531 -28.02 -4.93 -4.93
CA ILE A 531 -27.73 -3.98 -3.85
C ILE A 531 -27.68 -4.71 -2.51
N CYS A 532 -28.65 -5.58 -2.22
CA CYS A 532 -28.64 -6.39 -0.99
C CYS A 532 -27.40 -7.30 -0.92
N LEU A 533 -26.98 -7.91 -2.04
CA LEU A 533 -25.76 -8.72 -2.10
C LEU A 533 -24.49 -7.88 -1.90
N GLN A 534 -24.44 -6.65 -2.41
CA GLN A 534 -23.32 -5.74 -2.20
C GLN A 534 -23.24 -5.27 -0.74
N LEU A 535 -24.38 -4.93 -0.11
CA LEU A 535 -24.43 -4.61 1.30
C LEU A 535 -24.02 -5.81 2.18
N LEU A 536 -24.43 -7.03 1.78
CA LEU A 536 -23.97 -8.26 2.43
C LEU A 536 -22.45 -8.43 2.26
N ALA A 537 -21.91 -8.22 1.07
CA ALA A 537 -20.47 -8.28 0.81
C ALA A 537 -19.70 -7.24 1.64
N LEU A 538 -20.20 -6.00 1.71
CA LEU A 538 -19.65 -4.94 2.56
C LEU A 538 -19.65 -5.36 4.03
N GLY A 539 -20.73 -5.99 4.52
CA GLY A 539 -20.79 -6.55 5.87
C GLY A 539 -19.77 -7.67 6.10
N ILE A 540 -19.63 -8.61 5.15
CA ILE A 540 -18.65 -9.70 5.23
C ILE A 540 -17.22 -9.13 5.31
N VAL A 541 -16.87 -8.22 4.39
CA VAL A 541 -15.53 -7.62 4.36
C VAL A 541 -15.27 -6.75 5.59
N GLY A 542 -16.31 -6.09 6.10
CA GLY A 542 -16.24 -5.31 7.33
C GLY A 542 -15.98 -6.14 8.58
N LEU A 543 -16.53 -7.35 8.66
CA LEU A 543 -16.36 -8.27 9.79
C LEU A 543 -15.07 -9.09 9.71
N TYR A 544 -14.55 -9.32 8.51
CA TYR A 544 -13.36 -10.14 8.26
C TYR A 544 -12.26 -9.32 7.57
N PRO A 545 -11.54 -8.44 8.30
CA PRO A 545 -10.48 -7.60 7.73
C PRO A 545 -9.34 -8.41 7.10
N GLN A 546 -9.18 -9.68 7.48
CA GLN A 546 -8.22 -10.60 6.87
C GLN A 546 -8.45 -10.81 5.38
N LEU A 547 -9.70 -10.67 4.89
CA LEU A 547 -9.99 -10.73 3.46
C LEU A 547 -9.26 -9.63 2.68
N VAL A 548 -8.98 -8.51 3.33
CA VAL A 548 -8.34 -7.34 2.71
C VAL A 548 -6.85 -7.27 3.05
N ASN A 549 -6.46 -7.47 4.31
CA ASN A 549 -5.09 -7.20 4.75
C ASN A 549 -4.12 -8.38 4.53
N TYR A 550 -4.61 -9.62 4.46
CA TYR A 550 -3.73 -10.79 4.42
C TYR A 550 -2.87 -10.87 3.16
N LEU A 551 -3.49 -10.68 2.00
CA LEU A 551 -2.76 -10.81 0.74
C LEU A 551 -1.70 -9.71 0.54
N PRO A 552 -1.98 -8.42 0.84
CA PRO A 552 -0.95 -7.37 0.93
C PRO A 552 0.18 -7.70 1.90
N ASN A 553 -0.13 -8.07 3.15
CA ASN A 553 0.88 -8.38 4.17
C ASN A 553 1.76 -9.56 3.74
N ARG A 554 1.15 -10.63 3.23
CA ARG A 554 1.86 -11.80 2.70
C ARG A 554 2.81 -11.42 1.57
N SER A 555 2.35 -10.60 0.63
CA SER A 555 3.17 -10.17 -0.51
C SER A 555 4.35 -9.30 -0.06
N SER A 556 4.13 -8.41 0.91
CA SER A 556 5.14 -7.50 1.43
C SER A 556 6.19 -8.22 2.28
N LEU A 557 5.80 -9.20 3.10
CA LEU A 557 6.73 -9.92 3.98
C LEU A 557 7.53 -11.02 3.27
N LEU A 558 7.06 -11.49 2.10
CA LEU A 558 7.76 -12.48 1.27
C LEU A 558 8.58 -11.85 0.13
N SER A 559 8.56 -10.53 -0.03
CA SER A 559 9.32 -9.87 -1.10
C SER A 559 10.82 -9.80 -0.76
N GLU A 560 11.64 -9.62 -1.79
CA GLU A 560 13.08 -9.32 -1.62
C GLU A 560 13.34 -7.99 -0.89
N THR A 561 12.32 -7.12 -0.85
CA THR A 561 12.34 -5.82 -0.17
C THR A 561 11.60 -5.86 1.17
N ALA A 562 11.37 -7.05 1.73
CA ALA A 562 10.66 -7.22 2.99
C ALA A 562 11.33 -6.42 4.12
N PRO A 563 10.54 -5.82 5.04
CA PRO A 563 11.10 -5.13 6.20
C PRO A 563 11.92 -6.09 7.07
N PRO A 564 13.05 -5.64 7.63
CA PRO A 564 13.86 -6.50 8.48
C PRO A 564 13.09 -6.89 9.76
N PRO A 565 13.32 -8.08 10.33
CA PRO A 565 12.69 -8.54 11.56
C PRO A 565 12.88 -7.61 12.77
N LYS A 566 13.89 -6.73 12.79
CA LYS A 566 14.04 -5.68 13.84
C LYS A 566 12.95 -4.61 13.79
N ASN A 567 12.15 -4.54 12.72
CA ASN A 567 11.09 -3.54 12.60
C ASN A 567 10.13 -3.65 13.81
N PRO A 568 9.93 -2.56 14.57
CA PRO A 568 9.06 -2.55 15.74
C PRO A 568 7.65 -3.13 15.45
N ARG A 569 7.10 -2.88 14.26
CA ARG A 569 5.72 -3.26 13.90
C ARG A 569 5.50 -4.77 13.81
N LEU A 570 6.57 -5.51 13.55
CA LEU A 570 6.53 -6.97 13.45
C LEU A 570 6.67 -7.65 14.80
N GLN A 571 7.22 -6.93 15.80
CA GLN A 571 7.66 -7.52 17.07
C GLN A 571 6.52 -8.21 17.81
N TYR A 572 5.36 -7.58 17.93
CA TYR A 572 4.25 -8.15 18.69
C TYR A 572 3.84 -9.55 18.16
N CYS A 573 3.62 -9.65 16.85
CA CYS A 573 3.25 -10.93 16.22
C CYS A 573 4.40 -11.94 16.26
N MET A 574 5.62 -11.48 16.02
CA MET A 574 6.81 -12.33 16.04
C MET A 574 7.10 -12.87 17.44
N GLU A 575 7.06 -12.05 18.48
CA GLU A 575 7.25 -12.42 19.88
C GLU A 575 6.19 -13.45 20.32
N THR A 576 4.93 -13.30 19.88
CA THR A 576 3.87 -14.29 20.14
C THR A 576 4.21 -15.66 19.55
N LEU A 577 4.70 -15.70 18.31
CA LEU A 577 5.10 -16.95 17.64
C LEU A 577 6.35 -17.57 18.28
N ILE A 578 7.33 -16.74 18.66
CA ILE A 578 8.53 -17.21 19.38
C ILE A 578 8.16 -17.81 20.73
N TYR A 579 7.19 -17.22 21.44
CA TYR A 579 6.71 -17.80 22.69
C TYR A 579 6.12 -19.19 22.49
N GLU A 580 5.28 -19.38 21.47
CA GLU A 580 4.75 -20.71 21.12
C GLU A 580 5.87 -21.70 20.79
N ASP A 581 6.90 -21.27 20.06
CA ASP A 581 8.09 -22.09 19.78
C ASP A 581 8.87 -22.44 21.05
N PHE A 582 9.09 -21.48 21.96
CA PHE A 582 9.74 -21.74 23.24
C PHE A 582 8.97 -22.75 24.10
N GLN A 583 7.63 -22.70 24.11
CA GLN A 583 6.82 -23.67 24.84
C GLN A 583 6.89 -25.09 24.23
N GLN A 584 7.05 -25.20 22.90
CA GLN A 584 7.07 -26.49 22.21
C GLN A 584 8.48 -27.10 22.12
N ASN A 585 9.49 -26.27 21.93
CA ASN A 585 10.85 -26.66 21.57
C ASN A 585 11.92 -26.17 22.55
N GLY A 586 11.55 -25.59 23.71
CA GLY A 586 12.49 -25.03 24.68
C GLY A 586 13.62 -25.97 25.12
N ASP A 587 13.32 -27.25 25.38
CA ASP A 587 14.32 -28.25 25.77
C ASP A 587 15.38 -28.47 24.68
N LYS A 588 14.96 -28.42 23.40
CA LYS A 588 15.86 -28.57 22.25
C LYS A 588 16.77 -27.34 22.14
N ILE A 589 16.22 -26.14 22.34
CA ILE A 589 16.96 -24.87 22.31
C ILE A 589 18.00 -24.84 23.43
N LEU A 590 17.62 -25.21 24.66
CA LEU A 590 18.54 -25.30 25.79
C LEU A 590 19.66 -26.31 25.55
N SER A 591 19.33 -27.48 24.99
CA SER A 591 20.31 -28.50 24.65
C SER A 591 21.30 -28.01 23.60
N ALA A 592 20.84 -27.25 22.60
CA ALA A 592 21.71 -26.63 21.61
C ALA A 592 22.68 -25.61 22.26
N ILE A 593 22.18 -24.73 23.13
CA ILE A 593 23.03 -23.77 23.88
C ILE A 593 24.10 -24.51 24.70
N GLN A 594 23.70 -25.55 25.44
CA GLN A 594 24.63 -26.35 26.26
C GLN A 594 25.68 -27.09 25.42
N SER A 595 25.33 -27.52 24.20
CA SER A 595 26.28 -28.18 23.31
C SER A 595 27.43 -27.26 22.93
N VAL A 596 27.14 -26.00 22.60
CA VAL A 596 28.17 -25.00 22.23
C VAL A 596 29.00 -24.59 23.44
N GLU A 597 28.38 -24.43 24.60
CA GLU A 597 29.07 -24.10 25.86
C GLU A 597 30.11 -25.17 26.27
N SER A 598 29.91 -26.43 25.84
CA SER A 598 30.81 -27.54 26.16
C SER A 598 32.04 -27.66 25.26
N ILE A 599 32.16 -26.82 24.23
CA ILE A 599 33.25 -26.86 23.26
C ILE A 599 34.52 -26.23 23.85
N ASP A 600 35.68 -26.81 23.55
CA ASP A 600 36.97 -26.20 23.86
C ASP A 600 37.22 -24.99 22.94
N MET A 601 37.05 -23.79 23.50
CA MET A 601 37.30 -22.51 22.83
C MET A 601 38.60 -21.82 23.30
N SER A 602 39.48 -22.55 24.00
CA SER A 602 40.68 -21.97 24.63
C SER A 602 41.69 -21.36 23.65
N TYR A 603 41.61 -21.75 22.38
CA TYR A 603 42.49 -21.29 21.30
C TYR A 603 41.95 -20.10 20.50
N LEU A 604 40.70 -19.67 20.76
CA LEU A 604 40.18 -18.44 20.19
C LEU A 604 40.81 -17.22 20.89
N PRO A 605 40.88 -16.06 20.22
CA PRO A 605 41.15 -14.78 20.87
C PRO A 605 40.26 -14.56 22.10
N GLU A 606 40.82 -13.96 23.15
CA GLU A 606 40.13 -13.75 24.43
C GLU A 606 38.82 -12.97 24.27
N ASP A 607 38.84 -11.89 23.49
CA ASP A 607 37.65 -11.07 23.23
C ASP A 607 36.52 -11.88 22.58
N LEU A 608 36.81 -12.63 21.51
CA LEU A 608 35.81 -13.46 20.81
C LEU A 608 35.25 -14.57 21.69
N ARG A 609 36.09 -15.19 22.51
CA ARG A 609 35.65 -16.23 23.46
C ARG A 609 34.72 -15.64 24.50
N ASP A 610 35.09 -14.51 25.08
CA ASP A 610 34.31 -13.87 26.15
C ASP A 610 32.96 -13.35 25.60
N ASP A 611 32.93 -12.78 24.38
CA ASP A 611 31.72 -12.35 23.71
C ASP A 611 30.75 -13.52 23.41
N VAL A 612 31.28 -14.67 22.95
CA VAL A 612 30.47 -15.88 22.73
C VAL A 612 29.92 -16.43 24.03
N MET A 613 30.72 -16.45 25.11
CA MET A 613 30.27 -16.94 26.40
C MET A 613 29.18 -16.04 27.02
N ASP A 614 29.33 -14.71 26.94
CA ASP A 614 28.26 -13.77 27.34
C ASP A 614 27.01 -13.98 26.47
N GLY A 615 27.19 -14.14 25.15
CA GLY A 615 26.08 -14.43 24.23
C GLY A 615 25.29 -15.68 24.60
N LEU A 616 25.98 -16.79 24.96
CA LEU A 616 25.34 -18.03 25.41
C LEU A 616 24.62 -17.88 26.76
N GLU A 617 25.18 -17.09 27.69
CA GLU A 617 24.51 -16.78 28.95
C GLU A 617 23.21 -15.98 28.70
N LYS A 618 23.28 -14.96 27.82
CA LYS A 618 22.12 -14.18 27.39
C LYS A 618 21.08 -15.02 26.66
N ALA A 619 21.49 -16.01 25.85
CA ALA A 619 20.57 -16.93 25.19
C ALA A 619 19.72 -17.73 26.20
N LYS A 620 20.30 -18.12 27.35
CA LYS A 620 19.57 -18.80 28.44
C LYS A 620 18.55 -17.89 29.13
N GLU A 621 18.79 -16.58 29.14
CA GLU A 621 17.86 -15.58 29.70
C GLU A 621 16.65 -15.31 28.78
N ALA A 622 16.70 -15.66 27.49
CA ALA A 622 15.66 -15.32 26.51
C ALA A 622 14.28 -15.90 26.87
N MET A 623 14.21 -17.19 27.22
CA MET A 623 12.96 -17.87 27.59
C MET A 623 12.31 -17.31 28.87
N PRO A 624 13.03 -17.18 30.02
CA PRO A 624 12.42 -16.61 31.22
C PRO A 624 12.01 -15.15 31.04
N GLN A 625 12.74 -14.37 30.22
CA GLN A 625 12.32 -13.01 29.88
C GLN A 625 11.07 -12.98 29.00
N MET A 626 10.92 -13.90 28.04
CA MET A 626 9.70 -14.01 27.24
C MET A 626 8.49 -14.38 28.10
N GLU A 627 8.65 -15.31 29.04
CA GLU A 627 7.60 -15.64 30.02
C GLU A 627 7.22 -14.42 30.87
N ALA A 628 8.20 -13.61 31.28
CA ALA A 628 7.95 -12.36 32.00
C ALA A 628 7.17 -11.33 31.14
N ILE A 629 7.41 -11.27 29.83
CA ILE A 629 6.62 -10.43 28.91
C ILE A 629 5.16 -10.90 28.89
N HIS A 630 4.91 -12.20 28.74
CA HIS A 630 3.54 -12.72 28.73
C HIS A 630 2.81 -12.51 30.05
N GLN A 631 3.51 -12.59 31.18
CA GLN A 631 2.96 -12.26 32.49
C GLN A 631 2.62 -10.76 32.59
N ALA A 632 3.52 -9.87 32.17
CA ALA A 632 3.27 -8.43 32.15
C ALA A 632 2.12 -8.06 31.21
N GLU A 633 2.02 -8.69 30.03
CA GLU A 633 0.90 -8.51 29.09
C GLU A 633 -0.43 -8.96 29.71
N ALA A 634 -0.44 -10.08 30.44
CA ALA A 634 -1.63 -10.54 31.16
C ALA A 634 -2.03 -9.57 32.28
N GLU A 635 -1.07 -8.97 32.99
CA GLU A 635 -1.32 -7.94 34.00
C GLU A 635 -1.91 -6.66 33.39
N VAL A 636 -1.39 -6.21 32.24
CA VAL A 636 -1.94 -5.07 31.48
C VAL A 636 -3.37 -5.38 31.04
N ALA A 637 -3.63 -6.56 30.48
CA ALA A 637 -4.96 -6.97 30.04
C ALA A 637 -5.96 -7.03 31.21
N ALA A 638 -5.54 -7.53 32.38
CA ALA A 638 -6.36 -7.56 33.58
C ALA A 638 -6.68 -6.15 34.11
N ALA A 639 -5.71 -5.24 34.09
CA ALA A 639 -5.89 -3.85 34.53
C ALA A 639 -6.72 -3.02 33.52
N ALA A 640 -6.61 -3.32 32.22
CA ALA A 640 -7.28 -2.60 31.14
C ALA A 640 -8.80 -2.60 31.27
N GLY A 641 -9.41 -3.68 31.78
CA GLY A 641 -10.86 -3.79 31.93
C GLY A 641 -11.48 -2.72 32.84
N ALA A 642 -10.80 -2.40 33.96
CA ALA A 642 -11.25 -1.35 34.88
C ALA A 642 -10.79 0.05 34.44
N TYR A 643 -9.62 0.15 33.82
CA TYR A 643 -9.04 1.41 33.37
C TYR A 643 -9.77 2.02 32.18
N LYS A 644 -10.12 1.19 31.17
CA LYS A 644 -10.64 1.65 29.88
C LYS A 644 -11.89 2.53 29.96
N PRO A 645 -12.94 2.20 30.74
CA PRO A 645 -14.14 3.05 30.82
C PRO A 645 -13.84 4.45 31.39
N VAL A 646 -13.00 4.51 32.43
CA VAL A 646 -12.59 5.76 33.08
C VAL A 646 -11.69 6.57 32.13
N HIS A 647 -10.73 5.90 31.47
CA HIS A 647 -9.88 6.50 30.45
C HIS A 647 -10.71 7.13 29.33
N THR A 648 -11.64 6.40 28.72
CA THR A 648 -12.49 6.92 27.64
C THR A 648 -13.32 8.13 28.11
N GLN A 649 -13.85 8.09 29.34
CA GLN A 649 -14.59 9.22 29.90
C GLN A 649 -13.70 10.45 30.08
N VAL A 650 -12.53 10.31 30.70
CA VAL A 650 -11.62 11.44 30.95
C VAL A 650 -11.07 12.00 29.64
N ARG A 651 -10.68 11.14 28.68
CA ARG A 651 -10.24 11.58 27.35
C ARG A 651 -11.33 12.33 26.59
N ALA A 652 -12.60 11.95 26.74
CA ALA A 652 -13.71 12.70 26.16
C ALA A 652 -13.82 14.11 26.77
N ILE A 653 -13.70 14.23 28.09
CA ILE A 653 -13.71 15.51 28.82
C ILE A 653 -12.51 16.38 28.40
N GLU A 654 -11.29 15.83 28.42
CA GLU A 654 -10.07 16.54 28.02
C GLU A 654 -10.09 16.99 26.56
N ARG A 655 -10.70 16.20 25.67
CA ARG A 655 -10.91 16.58 24.28
C ARG A 655 -11.84 17.79 24.18
N ASP A 656 -12.95 17.78 24.91
CA ASP A 656 -13.91 18.88 24.89
C ASP A 656 -13.35 20.13 25.58
N ALA A 657 -12.55 19.97 26.64
CA ALA A 657 -11.79 21.04 27.28
C ALA A 657 -10.77 21.68 26.32
N ARG A 658 -9.99 20.87 25.60
CA ARG A 658 -9.03 21.36 24.58
C ARG A 658 -9.70 22.17 23.48
N ARG A 659 -10.90 21.76 23.02
CA ARG A 659 -11.67 22.56 22.05
C ARG A 659 -12.03 23.95 22.59
N LEU A 660 -12.29 24.07 23.89
CA LEU A 660 -12.49 25.37 24.51
C LEU A 660 -11.19 26.16 24.58
N ASP A 661 -10.06 25.52 24.90
CA ASP A 661 -8.74 26.17 24.95
C ASP A 661 -8.32 26.71 23.60
N ASP A 662 -8.46 25.92 22.53
CA ASP A 662 -8.18 26.35 21.15
C ASP A 662 -9.02 27.60 20.82
N ARG A 663 -10.31 27.58 21.20
CA ARG A 663 -11.20 28.73 20.96
C ARG A 663 -10.87 29.94 21.82
N ILE A 664 -10.40 29.73 23.06
CA ILE A 664 -9.91 30.78 23.94
C ILE A 664 -8.66 31.41 23.33
N ALA A 665 -7.74 30.60 22.82
CA ALA A 665 -6.52 31.07 22.17
C ALA A 665 -6.83 31.92 20.92
N ASP A 666 -7.75 31.48 20.07
CA ASP A 666 -8.21 32.25 18.91
C ASP A 666 -8.79 33.62 19.32
N LEU A 667 -9.64 33.64 20.35
CA LEU A 667 -10.23 34.87 20.87
C LEU A 667 -9.18 35.76 21.55
N GLN A 668 -8.18 35.18 22.19
CA GLN A 668 -7.09 35.91 22.84
C GLN A 668 -6.29 36.70 21.82
N VAL A 669 -6.04 36.14 20.62
CA VAL A 669 -5.41 36.86 19.50
C VAL A 669 -6.21 38.11 19.11
N ILE A 670 -7.55 38.06 19.18
CA ILE A 670 -8.41 39.23 18.91
C ILE A 670 -8.25 40.28 19.99
N VAL A 671 -8.24 39.87 21.27
CA VAL A 671 -8.03 40.77 22.41
C VAL A 671 -6.67 41.45 22.31
N ASP A 672 -5.60 40.68 22.12
CA ASP A 672 -4.22 41.16 22.07
C ASP A 672 -3.97 42.12 20.90
N ARG A 673 -4.73 41.98 19.81
CA ARG A 673 -4.64 42.83 18.61
C ARG A 673 -5.74 43.89 18.54
N SER A 674 -6.44 44.15 19.64
CA SER A 674 -7.46 45.20 19.72
C SER A 674 -6.90 46.51 20.29
N GLY A 675 -7.37 47.66 19.80
CA GLY A 675 -6.93 48.97 20.30
C GLY A 675 -6.90 50.06 19.23
N GLU A 676 -6.38 51.24 19.56
CA GLU A 676 -6.34 52.40 18.65
C GLU A 676 -5.46 52.17 17.41
N THR A 677 -4.42 51.33 17.52
CA THR A 677 -3.51 50.94 16.43
C THR A 677 -3.61 49.45 16.08
N GLY A 678 -4.60 48.75 16.66
CA GLY A 678 -4.82 47.32 16.48
C GLY A 678 -5.56 46.98 15.19
N ILE A 679 -5.51 45.71 14.79
CA ILE A 679 -6.29 45.19 13.65
C ILE A 679 -7.79 45.17 14.01
N TYR A 680 -8.11 44.97 15.29
CA TYR A 680 -9.48 44.89 15.79
C TYR A 680 -9.87 46.12 16.62
N THR A 681 -11.15 46.47 16.62
CA THR A 681 -11.68 47.59 17.41
C THR A 681 -11.73 47.25 18.90
N ALA A 682 -11.64 48.28 19.77
CA ALA A 682 -11.74 48.08 21.23
C ALA A 682 -13.03 47.36 21.65
N ALA A 683 -14.17 47.68 21.03
CA ALA A 683 -15.45 47.01 21.30
C ALA A 683 -15.47 45.52 20.88
N GLN A 684 -14.71 45.14 19.85
CA GLN A 684 -14.52 43.73 19.49
C GLN A 684 -13.65 43.01 20.50
N GLY A 685 -12.59 43.66 21.01
CA GLY A 685 -11.74 43.15 22.09
C GLY A 685 -12.54 42.87 23.36
N GLU A 686 -13.38 43.80 23.82
CA GLU A 686 -14.22 43.60 25.01
C GLU A 686 -15.19 42.43 24.86
N ARG A 687 -15.82 42.28 23.69
CA ARG A 687 -16.71 41.13 23.41
C ARG A 687 -15.95 39.81 23.39
N ALA A 688 -14.74 39.79 22.81
CA ALA A 688 -13.89 38.62 22.81
C ALA A 688 -13.47 38.23 24.24
N GLN A 689 -13.12 39.22 25.08
CA GLN A 689 -12.80 39.00 26.49
C GLN A 689 -13.96 38.41 27.28
N ALA A 690 -15.17 38.98 27.16
CA ALA A 690 -16.35 38.44 27.83
C ALA A 690 -16.64 36.98 27.41
N ARG A 691 -16.38 36.64 26.15
CA ARG A 691 -16.53 35.27 25.65
C ARG A 691 -15.43 34.35 26.18
N ILE A 692 -14.19 34.83 26.29
CA ILE A 692 -13.09 34.08 26.92
C ILE A 692 -13.47 33.72 28.36
N ASP A 693 -14.00 34.67 29.13
CA ASP A 693 -14.38 34.43 30.53
C ASP A 693 -15.49 33.36 30.63
N GLU A 694 -16.49 33.41 29.74
CA GLU A 694 -17.53 32.37 29.65
C GLU A 694 -16.95 30.99 29.28
N LEU A 695 -16.03 30.94 28.33
CA LEU A 695 -15.40 29.69 27.89
C LEU A 695 -14.48 29.12 28.99
N LYS A 696 -13.75 29.96 29.72
CA LYS A 696 -12.94 29.54 30.88
C LYS A 696 -13.82 28.94 31.98
N ALA A 697 -14.95 29.56 32.29
CA ALA A 697 -15.90 29.01 33.27
C ALA A 697 -16.46 27.64 32.83
N ARG A 698 -16.73 27.46 31.53
CA ARG A 698 -17.14 26.15 30.99
C ARG A 698 -16.02 25.12 31.03
N HIS A 699 -14.80 25.53 30.72
CA HIS A 699 -13.62 24.67 30.82
C HIS A 699 -13.44 24.16 32.25
N GLU A 700 -13.49 25.05 33.25
CA GLU A 700 -13.43 24.66 34.66
C GLU A 700 -14.56 23.70 35.05
N ALA A 701 -15.79 23.95 34.58
CA ALA A 701 -16.93 23.08 34.84
C ALA A 701 -16.82 21.70 34.17
N LEU A 702 -16.14 21.59 33.03
CA LEU A 702 -15.82 20.31 32.39
C LEU A 702 -14.75 19.56 33.16
N MET A 703 -13.64 20.23 33.50
CA MET A 703 -12.54 19.61 34.25
C MET A 703 -12.97 19.16 35.64
N ALA A 704 -13.95 19.82 36.27
CA ALA A 704 -14.54 19.38 37.53
C ALA A 704 -15.31 18.05 37.44
N GLN A 705 -15.65 17.57 36.24
CA GLN A 705 -16.30 16.27 36.03
C GLN A 705 -15.31 15.10 35.96
N VAL A 706 -13.99 15.39 35.90
CA VAL A 706 -12.95 14.35 35.95
C VAL A 706 -13.00 13.67 37.32
N PRO A 707 -13.02 12.33 37.40
CA PRO A 707 -12.99 11.60 38.66
C PRO A 707 -11.78 11.99 39.52
N SER A 708 -11.98 12.14 40.83
CA SER A 708 -10.92 12.58 41.75
C SER A 708 -9.77 11.57 41.88
N ASP A 709 -10.04 10.30 41.60
CA ASP A 709 -9.10 9.17 41.62
C ASP A 709 -8.40 8.95 40.26
N TRP A 710 -8.65 9.81 39.27
CA TRP A 710 -8.08 9.68 37.92
C TRP A 710 -6.55 9.64 37.94
N GLN A 711 -5.91 10.55 38.65
CA GLN A 711 -4.45 10.66 38.65
C GLN A 711 -3.79 9.39 39.19
N ASP A 712 -4.34 8.82 40.27
CA ASP A 712 -3.85 7.59 40.89
C ASP A 712 -4.10 6.39 39.98
N THR A 713 -5.28 6.32 39.36
CA THR A 713 -5.68 5.28 38.41
C THR A 713 -4.78 5.28 37.16
N TYR A 714 -4.56 6.46 36.57
CA TYR A 714 -3.65 6.65 35.44
C TYR A 714 -2.21 6.27 35.80
N THR A 715 -1.69 6.78 36.93
CA THR A 715 -0.30 6.50 37.34
C THR A 715 -0.08 5.01 37.61
N THR A 716 -1.08 4.34 38.20
CA THR A 716 -1.04 2.89 38.44
C THR A 716 -1.00 2.13 37.13
N PHE A 717 -1.91 2.41 36.19
CA PHE A 717 -1.94 1.74 34.89
C PHE A 717 -0.67 2.02 34.07
N ALA A 718 -0.22 3.27 34.01
CA ALA A 718 1.00 3.67 33.31
C ALA A 718 2.25 2.96 33.85
N LYS A 719 2.30 2.65 35.16
CA LYS A 719 3.38 1.86 35.74
C LYS A 719 3.37 0.41 35.27
N ILE A 720 2.19 -0.20 35.16
CA ILE A 720 2.02 -1.58 34.67
C ILE A 720 2.42 -1.64 33.18
N GLN A 721 1.92 -0.70 32.36
CA GLN A 721 2.28 -0.62 30.95
C GLN A 721 3.79 -0.40 30.74
N LYS A 722 4.39 0.50 31.52
CA LYS A 722 5.84 0.73 31.49
C LYS A 722 6.64 -0.52 31.88
N ALA A 723 6.13 -1.37 32.77
CA ALA A 723 6.79 -2.62 33.12
C ALA A 723 6.78 -3.61 31.94
N GLU A 724 5.67 -3.71 31.20
CA GLU A 724 5.60 -4.48 29.96
C GLU A 724 6.59 -3.96 28.91
N ASP A 725 6.60 -2.65 28.67
CA ASP A 725 7.51 -2.03 27.69
C ASP A 725 8.98 -2.29 28.04
N VAL A 726 9.35 -2.18 29.32
CA VAL A 726 10.71 -2.48 29.80
C VAL A 726 11.03 -3.96 29.63
N ALA A 727 10.10 -4.87 29.92
CA ALA A 727 10.31 -6.30 29.71
C ALA A 727 10.57 -6.62 28.23
N ARG A 728 9.77 -6.06 27.31
CA ARG A 728 9.95 -6.21 25.85
C ARG A 728 11.28 -5.62 25.37
N MET A 729 11.64 -4.42 25.81
CA MET A 729 12.93 -3.80 25.45
C MET A 729 14.13 -4.59 25.98
N THR A 730 14.06 -5.08 27.23
CA THR A 730 15.12 -5.90 27.81
C THR A 730 15.28 -7.20 27.03
N TYR A 731 14.19 -7.91 26.73
CA TYR A 731 14.22 -9.11 25.91
C TYR A 731 14.84 -8.86 24.53
N ARG A 732 14.37 -7.83 23.81
CA ARG A 732 14.89 -7.49 22.47
C ARG A 732 16.39 -7.24 22.49
N ARG A 733 16.90 -6.52 23.51
CA ARG A 733 18.33 -6.28 23.68
C ARG A 733 19.07 -7.57 24.03
N THR A 734 18.54 -8.38 24.94
CA THR A 734 19.15 -9.65 25.36
C THR A 734 19.29 -10.61 24.19
N VAL A 735 18.26 -10.77 23.34
CA VAL A 735 18.35 -11.68 22.18
C VAL A 735 19.25 -11.17 21.07
N ASP A 736 19.29 -9.85 20.85
CA ASP A 736 20.24 -9.23 19.93
C ASP A 736 21.69 -9.52 20.41
N GLN A 737 21.97 -9.29 21.70
CA GLN A 737 23.27 -9.57 22.34
C GLN A 737 23.60 -11.07 22.39
N ALA A 738 22.61 -11.94 22.49
CA ALA A 738 22.81 -13.38 22.55
C ALA A 738 23.32 -13.96 21.22
N TYR A 739 22.82 -13.44 20.09
CA TYR A 739 23.02 -14.04 18.77
C TYR A 739 24.11 -13.34 17.94
N GLU A 740 24.28 -12.03 18.09
CA GLU A 740 25.24 -11.24 17.29
C GLU A 740 26.71 -11.76 17.40
N PRO A 741 27.26 -12.06 18.60
CA PRO A 741 28.61 -12.61 18.72
C PRO A 741 28.79 -13.97 18.04
N ILE A 742 27.75 -14.82 18.09
CA ILE A 742 27.78 -16.16 17.50
C ILE A 742 27.74 -16.06 15.96
N ALA A 743 26.93 -15.15 15.43
CA ALA A 743 26.87 -14.88 14.00
C ALA A 743 28.19 -14.30 13.47
N GLU A 744 28.83 -13.40 14.24
CA GLU A 744 30.14 -12.83 13.92
C GLU A 744 31.24 -13.91 13.90
N LEU A 745 31.34 -14.74 14.95
CA LEU A 745 32.31 -15.84 14.98
C LEU A 745 32.11 -16.81 13.81
N LYS A 746 30.85 -17.16 13.49
CA LYS A 746 30.53 -18.01 12.34
C LYS A 746 30.99 -17.37 11.01
N ALA A 747 30.81 -16.07 10.83
CA ALA A 747 31.27 -15.36 9.64
C ALA A 747 32.80 -15.33 9.53
N ILE A 748 33.49 -15.08 10.65
CA ILE A 748 34.95 -15.07 10.77
C ILE A 748 35.56 -16.44 10.41
N LEU A 749 34.98 -17.52 10.92
CA LEU A 749 35.43 -18.90 10.67
C LEU A 749 35.17 -19.32 9.22
N ASN A 750 34.01 -18.99 8.66
CA ASN A 750 33.71 -19.22 7.23
C ASN A 750 34.66 -18.44 6.29
N GLY A 751 35.19 -17.30 6.75
CA GLY A 751 36.15 -16.48 6.01
C GLY A 751 37.58 -17.04 5.97
N ALA A 752 37.88 -18.18 6.59
CA ALA A 752 39.25 -18.70 6.73
C ALA A 752 39.96 -18.91 5.38
N ASP A 753 39.26 -19.42 4.36
CA ASP A 753 39.83 -19.63 3.02
C ASP A 753 40.13 -18.31 2.29
N LEU A 754 39.29 -17.29 2.49
CA LEU A 754 39.50 -15.95 1.94
C LEU A 754 40.72 -15.29 2.59
N VAL A 755 40.85 -15.37 3.92
CA VAL A 755 42.03 -14.86 4.63
C VAL A 755 43.29 -15.60 4.19
N ALA A 756 43.20 -16.91 3.93
CA ALA A 756 44.32 -17.69 3.44
C ALA A 756 44.80 -17.25 2.04
N SER A 757 43.92 -16.69 1.21
CA SER A 757 44.29 -16.17 -0.12
C SER A 757 45.15 -14.91 -0.05
N PHE A 758 45.10 -14.15 1.05
CA PHE A 758 45.88 -12.92 1.21
C PHE A 758 47.38 -13.18 1.40
N LYS A 759 47.77 -14.36 1.89
CA LYS A 759 49.18 -14.71 2.13
C LYS A 759 50.08 -14.54 0.90
N PRO A 760 49.81 -15.19 -0.25
CA PRO A 760 50.62 -15.01 -1.46
C PRO A 760 50.57 -13.57 -1.99
N GLU A 761 49.44 -12.87 -1.82
CA GLU A 761 49.28 -11.46 -2.24
C GLU A 761 50.17 -10.53 -1.38
N LEU A 762 50.23 -10.74 -0.06
CA LEU A 762 51.10 -9.99 0.85
C LEU A 762 52.58 -10.30 0.65
N GLU A 763 52.93 -11.55 0.37
CA GLU A 763 54.30 -11.95 0.04
C GLU A 763 54.76 -11.34 -1.29
N ALA A 764 53.86 -11.22 -2.28
CA ALA A 764 54.11 -10.52 -3.53
C ALA A 764 54.29 -9.00 -3.29
N LEU A 765 53.38 -8.38 -2.53
CA LEU A 765 53.47 -6.96 -2.16
C LEU A 765 54.79 -6.65 -1.45
N LYS A 766 55.20 -7.51 -0.50
CA LYS A 766 56.48 -7.40 0.20
C LYS A 766 57.67 -7.37 -0.78
N ALA A 767 57.64 -8.20 -1.81
CA ALA A 767 58.70 -8.27 -2.81
C ALA A 767 58.70 -7.06 -3.76
N GLU A 768 57.52 -6.47 -4.02
CA GLU A 768 57.36 -5.35 -4.96
C GLU A 768 57.68 -3.98 -4.33
N VAL A 769 57.33 -3.76 -3.07
CA VAL A 769 57.48 -2.45 -2.38
C VAL A 769 58.89 -1.84 -2.48
N PRO A 770 60.00 -2.59 -2.36
CA PRO A 770 61.34 -2.04 -2.54
C PRO A 770 61.69 -1.60 -3.97
N THR A 771 60.93 -2.07 -4.98
CA THR A 771 61.20 -1.82 -6.40
C THR A 771 60.30 -0.74 -7.01
N LEU A 772 59.26 -0.33 -6.29
CA LEU A 772 58.28 0.66 -6.73
C LEU A 772 58.66 2.07 -6.29
N GLU A 773 58.24 3.06 -7.08
CA GLU A 773 58.29 4.47 -6.66
C GLU A 773 57.41 4.69 -5.43
N PRO A 774 57.77 5.59 -4.49
CA PRO A 774 57.07 5.71 -3.21
C PRO A 774 55.55 5.93 -3.29
N GLU A 775 55.09 6.68 -4.30
CA GLU A 775 53.67 6.94 -4.55
C GLU A 775 52.94 5.67 -5.05
N ALA A 776 53.57 4.91 -5.94
CA ALA A 776 53.03 3.63 -6.44
C ALA A 776 53.03 2.53 -5.36
N ALA A 777 54.05 2.52 -4.48
CA ALA A 777 54.10 1.61 -3.33
C ALA A 777 53.01 1.93 -2.29
N GLU A 778 52.74 3.22 -2.03
CA GLU A 778 51.65 3.65 -1.15
C GLU A 778 50.28 3.20 -1.69
N GLU A 779 50.05 3.38 -3.00
CA GLU A 779 48.82 2.96 -3.66
C GLU A 779 48.64 1.43 -3.60
N ALA A 780 49.69 0.66 -3.87
CA ALA A 780 49.68 -0.81 -3.79
C ALA A 780 49.39 -1.32 -2.36
N ILE A 781 50.01 -0.71 -1.34
CA ILE A 781 49.75 -1.03 0.07
C ILE A 781 48.31 -0.65 0.45
N SER A 782 47.81 0.49 -0.04
CA SER A 782 46.44 0.93 0.21
C SER A 782 45.40 0.00 -0.44
N ALA A 783 45.68 -0.48 -1.65
CA ALA A 783 44.85 -1.47 -2.34
C ALA A 783 44.82 -2.80 -1.58
N MET A 784 45.98 -3.31 -1.14
CA MET A 784 46.05 -4.53 -0.33
C MET A 784 45.34 -4.36 1.02
N ARG A 785 45.49 -3.21 1.68
CA ARG A 785 44.76 -2.91 2.93
C ARG A 785 43.25 -2.90 2.73
N SER A 786 42.77 -2.44 1.57
CA SER A 786 41.36 -2.51 1.21
C SER A 786 40.92 -3.96 1.01
N ARG A 787 41.73 -4.74 0.29
CA ARG A 787 41.49 -6.17 0.01
C ARG A 787 41.42 -7.03 1.27
N VAL A 788 42.36 -6.82 2.21
CA VAL A 788 42.32 -7.50 3.52
C VAL A 788 41.04 -7.12 4.30
N GLY A 789 40.57 -5.88 4.13
CA GLY A 789 39.33 -5.40 4.72
C GLY A 789 38.06 -6.04 4.17
N ASP A 790 38.14 -6.85 3.11
CA ASP A 790 37.00 -7.63 2.60
C ASP A 790 36.66 -8.83 3.50
N ALA A 791 37.55 -9.21 4.43
CA ALA A 791 37.32 -10.29 5.39
C ALA A 791 37.08 -9.77 6.81
N GLU A 792 36.10 -10.36 7.49
CA GLU A 792 35.71 -10.08 8.88
C GLU A 792 36.85 -10.39 9.88
N GLY A 793 37.00 -9.55 10.91
CA GLY A 793 37.97 -9.75 11.99
C GLY A 793 39.45 -9.58 11.61
N THR A 794 39.78 -8.82 10.57
CA THR A 794 41.17 -8.66 10.07
C THR A 794 41.88 -7.38 10.54
N SER A 795 41.41 -6.73 11.61
CA SER A 795 41.97 -5.47 12.13
C SER A 795 43.49 -5.54 12.33
N ASP A 796 43.97 -6.61 12.95
CA ASP A 796 45.36 -6.77 13.35
C ASP A 796 46.28 -6.95 12.13
N ILE A 797 45.75 -7.56 11.06
CA ILE A 797 46.44 -7.70 9.77
C ILE A 797 46.50 -6.33 9.07
N ARG A 798 45.45 -5.51 9.19
CA ARG A 798 45.37 -4.18 8.54
C ARG A 798 46.23 -3.13 9.23
N ASP A 799 46.53 -3.30 10.51
CA ASP A 799 47.31 -2.32 11.27
C ASP A 799 48.76 -2.21 10.77
N GLY A 800 49.42 -3.32 10.48
CA GLY A 800 50.76 -3.31 9.87
C GLY A 800 50.76 -2.69 8.47
N LEU A 801 49.73 -2.97 7.64
CA LEU A 801 49.58 -2.32 6.33
C LEU A 801 49.31 -0.82 6.44
N ASN A 802 48.56 -0.39 7.45
CA ASN A 802 48.30 1.02 7.70
C ASN A 802 49.59 1.77 8.09
N GLU A 803 50.45 1.15 8.88
CA GLU A 803 51.73 1.73 9.27
C GLU A 803 52.74 1.73 8.10
N ALA A 804 52.83 0.64 7.34
CA ALA A 804 53.61 0.58 6.10
C ALA A 804 53.22 1.70 5.11
N ARG A 805 51.90 1.94 4.95
CA ARG A 805 51.38 3.03 4.12
C ARG A 805 51.82 4.41 4.62
N LYS A 806 51.76 4.66 5.93
CA LYS A 806 52.19 5.94 6.51
C LYS A 806 53.68 6.21 6.30
N ILE A 807 54.52 5.17 6.39
CA ILE A 807 55.96 5.24 6.16
C ILE A 807 56.24 5.65 4.71
N MET A 808 55.58 5.01 3.74
CA MET A 808 55.76 5.31 2.31
C MET A 808 55.22 6.68 1.90
N ARG A 809 54.19 7.18 2.59
CA ARG A 809 53.63 8.54 2.39
C ARG A 809 54.43 9.65 3.05
N SER A 810 55.40 9.32 3.91
CA SER A 810 56.12 10.31 4.71
C SER A 810 57.07 11.19 3.87
N ARG A 811 57.61 12.26 4.47
CA ARG A 811 58.59 13.13 3.78
C ARG A 811 59.92 12.43 3.48
N GLN A 812 60.19 11.28 4.11
CA GLN A 812 61.37 10.44 3.90
C GLN A 812 60.92 8.98 3.83
N PRO A 813 60.41 8.51 2.67
CA PRO A 813 59.95 7.14 2.51
C PRO A 813 61.09 6.14 2.77
N ASN A 814 60.81 5.13 3.59
CA ASN A 814 61.76 4.05 3.88
C ASN A 814 61.12 2.70 3.55
N ALA A 815 61.53 2.11 2.42
CA ALA A 815 61.00 0.84 1.96
C ALA A 815 61.36 -0.34 2.89
N GLU A 816 62.51 -0.30 3.58
CA GLU A 816 62.89 -1.37 4.52
C GLU A 816 62.00 -1.35 5.77
N GLU A 817 61.70 -0.16 6.31
CA GLU A 817 60.77 -0.01 7.44
C GLU A 817 59.34 -0.37 7.03
N ALA A 818 58.90 0.01 5.83
CA ALA A 818 57.58 -0.38 5.31
C ALA A 818 57.46 -1.91 5.13
N VAL A 819 58.51 -2.56 4.63
CA VAL A 819 58.56 -4.04 4.52
C VAL A 819 58.51 -4.71 5.90
N ALA A 820 59.15 -4.13 6.92
CA ALA A 820 59.09 -4.67 8.29
C ALA A 820 57.67 -4.61 8.87
N GLU A 821 56.88 -3.57 8.57
CA GLU A 821 55.47 -3.49 8.97
C GLU A 821 54.56 -4.44 8.15
N ILE A 822 54.88 -4.69 6.88
CA ILE A 822 54.22 -5.74 6.08
C ILE A 822 54.51 -7.13 6.66
N ASP A 823 55.74 -7.38 7.12
CA ASP A 823 56.11 -8.63 7.80
C ASP A 823 55.32 -8.86 9.10
N LYS A 824 55.02 -7.80 9.86
CA LYS A 824 54.10 -7.91 11.00
C LYS A 824 52.68 -8.30 10.58
N SER A 825 52.22 -7.78 9.44
CA SER A 825 50.90 -8.14 8.88
C SER A 825 50.84 -9.60 8.44
N ILE A 826 51.93 -10.12 7.83
CA ILE A 826 52.06 -11.53 7.47
C ILE A 826 52.10 -12.42 8.72
N ALA A 827 52.83 -12.02 9.77
CA ALA A 827 52.88 -12.75 11.03
C ALA A 827 51.52 -12.76 11.76
N ALA A 828 50.81 -11.63 11.75
CA ALA A 828 49.44 -11.54 12.27
C ALA A 828 48.48 -12.45 11.50
N LEU A 829 48.59 -12.49 10.16
CA LEU A 829 47.80 -13.38 9.30
C LEU A 829 48.09 -14.86 9.58
N ASP A 830 49.35 -15.24 9.81
CA ASP A 830 49.70 -16.63 10.12
C ASP A 830 49.17 -17.06 11.50
N ALA A 831 49.20 -16.16 12.48
CA ALA A 831 48.58 -16.39 13.78
C ALA A 831 47.05 -16.51 13.67
N ASP A 832 46.43 -15.65 12.86
CA ASP A 832 44.98 -15.61 12.62
C ASP A 832 44.48 -16.90 11.93
N LEU A 833 45.19 -17.35 10.89
CA LEU A 833 44.86 -18.58 10.17
C LEU A 833 44.98 -19.86 11.03
N ALA A 834 45.90 -19.86 12.00
CA ALA A 834 46.14 -21.03 12.84
C ALA A 834 44.91 -21.40 13.68
N TRP A 835 44.27 -20.40 14.31
CA TRP A 835 43.06 -20.64 15.10
C TRP A 835 41.80 -20.69 14.24
N ARG A 836 41.70 -19.90 13.15
CA ARG A 836 40.53 -19.92 12.26
C ARG A 836 40.33 -21.28 11.59
N ARG A 837 41.41 -21.92 11.11
CA ARG A 837 41.32 -23.27 10.51
C ARG A 837 40.89 -24.32 11.52
N LYS A 838 41.46 -24.27 12.72
CA LYS A 838 41.08 -25.19 13.80
C LYS A 838 39.61 -24.98 14.22
N GLY A 839 39.18 -23.72 14.34
CA GLY A 839 37.79 -23.37 14.63
C GLY A 839 36.82 -23.78 13.52
N ALA A 840 37.22 -23.66 12.25
CA ALA A 840 36.42 -24.13 11.12
C ALA A 840 36.21 -25.65 11.11
N GLU A 841 37.16 -26.43 11.61
CA GLU A 841 37.05 -27.89 11.72
C GLU A 841 36.28 -28.34 12.97
N GLU A 842 36.54 -27.71 14.13
CA GLU A 842 36.04 -28.20 15.43
C GLU A 842 34.77 -27.46 15.93
N ILE A 843 34.67 -26.15 15.69
CA ILE A 843 33.62 -25.28 16.27
C ILE A 843 32.50 -25.04 15.27
N LEU A 844 32.84 -24.71 14.02
CA LEU A 844 31.89 -24.28 12.99
C LEU A 844 30.73 -25.27 12.76
N PRO A 845 30.92 -26.61 12.66
CA PRO A 845 29.80 -27.54 12.46
C PRO A 845 28.80 -27.54 13.62
N GLN A 846 29.27 -27.27 14.84
CA GLN A 846 28.41 -27.20 16.02
C GLN A 846 27.69 -25.85 16.08
N LEU A 847 28.37 -24.76 15.71
CA LEU A 847 27.72 -23.45 15.55
C LEU A 847 26.65 -23.47 14.47
N GLU A 848 26.84 -24.19 13.37
CA GLU A 848 25.80 -24.39 12.35
C GLU A 848 24.59 -25.15 12.91
N THR A 849 24.81 -26.20 13.69
CA THR A 849 23.73 -26.96 14.34
C THR A 849 22.96 -26.11 15.36
N PHE A 850 23.69 -25.27 16.10
CA PHE A 850 23.10 -24.28 17.00
C PHE A 850 22.28 -23.24 16.24
N ASP A 851 22.85 -22.68 15.18
CA ASP A 851 22.21 -21.69 14.31
C ASP A 851 20.92 -22.22 13.71
N ASP A 852 20.91 -23.44 13.19
CA ASP A 852 19.72 -24.12 12.65
C ASP A 852 18.59 -24.24 13.68
N THR A 853 18.92 -24.27 14.98
CA THR A 853 17.93 -24.39 16.06
C THR A 853 17.51 -23.02 16.61
N VAL A 854 18.40 -22.03 16.60
CA VAL A 854 18.25 -20.78 17.35
C VAL A 854 17.99 -19.56 16.45
N ALA A 855 18.38 -19.62 15.17
CA ALA A 855 18.23 -18.50 14.25
C ALA A 855 16.76 -18.09 14.05
N ALA A 856 15.81 -19.03 14.08
CA ALA A 856 14.39 -18.75 13.88
C ALA A 856 13.65 -18.27 15.15
N ASN A 857 14.30 -18.26 16.32
CA ASN A 857 13.69 -17.82 17.58
C ASN A 857 14.49 -16.68 18.24
N ILE A 858 15.60 -16.97 18.91
CA ILE A 858 16.45 -15.95 19.55
C ILE A 858 17.13 -15.08 18.48
N GLY A 859 17.65 -15.70 17.42
CA GLY A 859 18.37 -15.00 16.36
C GLY A 859 17.52 -14.29 15.32
N VAL A 860 16.19 -14.38 15.38
CA VAL A 860 15.33 -13.95 14.27
C VAL A 860 15.47 -12.47 13.97
N ARG A 861 15.68 -11.65 15.00
CA ARG A 861 15.88 -10.21 14.88
C ARG A 861 17.16 -9.84 14.16
N ALA A 862 18.20 -10.66 14.22
CA ALA A 862 19.46 -10.42 13.52
C ALA A 862 19.41 -10.82 12.04
N GLN A 863 18.39 -11.56 11.60
CA GLN A 863 18.26 -11.96 10.22
C GLN A 863 17.94 -10.77 9.30
N ASN A 864 18.31 -10.88 8.03
CA ASN A 864 17.98 -9.87 7.02
C ASN A 864 16.48 -9.81 6.71
N ARG A 865 15.80 -10.96 6.84
CA ARG A 865 14.38 -11.16 6.49
C ARG A 865 13.79 -12.29 7.34
N LEU A 866 12.47 -12.27 7.51
CA LEU A 866 11.78 -13.34 8.23
C LEU A 866 11.91 -14.68 7.48
N PRO A 867 12.06 -15.80 8.20
CA PRO A 867 11.84 -17.13 7.64
C PRO A 867 10.47 -17.21 6.93
N THR A 868 10.39 -17.95 5.82
CA THR A 868 9.21 -17.92 4.94
C THR A 868 7.93 -18.39 5.64
N ASP A 869 8.04 -19.41 6.48
CA ASP A 869 6.99 -19.93 7.35
C ASP A 869 6.55 -18.87 8.38
N MET A 870 7.49 -18.30 9.13
CA MET A 870 7.19 -17.26 10.11
C MET A 870 6.58 -16.01 9.45
N ALA A 871 7.05 -15.63 8.25
CA ALA A 871 6.50 -14.51 7.49
C ALA A 871 5.01 -14.69 7.15
N LEU A 872 4.56 -15.92 6.87
CA LEU A 872 3.15 -16.22 6.61
C LEU A 872 2.29 -16.07 7.86
N ASP A 873 2.79 -16.53 9.01
CA ASP A 873 2.07 -16.46 10.28
C ASP A 873 2.02 -15.01 10.80
N VAL A 874 3.13 -14.27 10.69
CA VAL A 874 3.17 -12.82 10.97
C VAL A 874 2.22 -12.06 10.05
N ALA A 875 2.15 -12.41 8.76
CA ALA A 875 1.17 -11.81 7.84
C ALA A 875 -0.27 -12.04 8.29
N GLY A 876 -0.59 -13.26 8.77
CA GLY A 876 -1.88 -13.61 9.34
C GLY A 876 -2.21 -12.78 10.58
N CYS A 877 -1.28 -12.69 11.52
CA CYS A 877 -1.44 -11.90 12.75
C CYS A 877 -1.66 -10.39 12.46
N LEU A 878 -0.86 -9.79 11.57
CA LEU A 878 -0.97 -8.39 11.18
C LEU A 878 -2.23 -8.05 10.36
N SER A 879 -2.98 -9.07 9.93
CA SER A 879 -4.19 -8.85 9.14
C SER A 879 -5.40 -8.40 9.98
N GLY A 880 -5.33 -8.62 11.30
CA GLY A 880 -6.32 -8.16 12.26
C GLY A 880 -6.15 -6.69 12.63
N HIS A 881 -7.22 -6.08 13.12
CA HIS A 881 -7.18 -4.76 13.73
C HIS A 881 -6.96 -4.88 15.24
N ARG A 882 -6.03 -4.10 15.78
CA ARG A 882 -5.69 -4.10 17.21
C ARG A 882 -5.96 -2.72 17.81
N ASP A 883 -6.72 -2.71 18.90
CA ASP A 883 -6.97 -1.51 19.70
C ASP A 883 -5.68 -1.07 20.40
N ILE A 884 -5.25 0.16 20.12
CA ILE A 884 -4.07 0.80 20.74
C ILE A 884 -4.44 2.06 21.51
N SER A 885 -5.74 2.28 21.76
CA SER A 885 -6.27 3.50 22.39
C SER A 885 -5.76 3.75 23.80
N LEU A 886 -5.33 2.72 24.53
CA LEU A 886 -4.78 2.88 25.88
C LEU A 886 -3.37 3.48 25.90
N SER A 887 -2.68 3.50 24.75
CA SER A 887 -1.38 4.17 24.58
C SER A 887 -1.52 5.64 24.16
N PHE A 888 -2.74 6.14 23.97
CA PHE A 888 -3.08 7.51 23.58
C PHE A 888 -3.97 8.16 24.62
#